data_AF-A0A9K3LYU9-F1
#
_entry.id   AF-A0A9K3LYU9-F1
#
_cell.length_a   1.000
_cell.length_b   1.000
_cell.length_c   1.000
_cell.angle_alpha   90.00
_cell.angle_beta   90.00
_cell.angle_gamma   90.00
#
_symmetry.space_group_name_H-M   'P 1'
#
loop_
_entity.id
_entity.type
_entity.pdbx_description
1 polymer ?
#
loop_
_entity_poly.entity_id
_entity_poly.type
_entity_poly.pdbx_seq_one_letter_code
_entity_poly.pdbx_strand_id
1 'polypeptide(L)'
;MPCSQSNSATMLLLWGWSFVVLTMMVASAGSSLVLSDHIMSLTKEAAKLSMLAYGETEPEDTVTHDYSAFGYNDAEPDQALTVETSDGHCFVAFRGSSLTFDDWSQNLTIGSQNVCVDVAGTTECCTVRAEFHDAYETVYRKDMEDTLRKCTSKCKNKDDCTIITGFSHGGAIAAVAAVFLADLNPYVITFGQPPTLVAPCNLVTTERIFRYVNTIITNLSIAYDPVPMTPGLDANHFEKVIVLGDDPTGVAFVGLDAQEFLQQNLNGIAAHYMTGSGTYPGYIDRIDALTTPNATYPIRSNGFKLGSTCSINAECESNECSKELFGGWKRCIGIDCNFDGDCETGRCDSGVCLTKATSCMDCDHDSDCAGVSTVCLNYKCSNEFGLMDNHCFCRTGIECDSGRCEGTFPYPMCQAKLADGGSCVKGSDCISGFCGWSYVCEKTTATEPGYRAFMWFLIAVAEVAILYGLYRLFCGGGRDGYTEVSSNENEIMKRKAKVLFGSISAIILIAIVVSLVTTRTFRSTLMLPQFSMNPNETPLDVSILRSMNIPSTHTHSVQFFTELPWENRSDGHLYGILEFCSDGNETYAYGVKGNCVPGQPSPLIRMKPKHHYHLILVNNAHIDTNLHTHGLHVSGVGSVDDVTRNVEPGYCLKYDYFIMDDADVGTFWYHPHRHPLVTTEAFGGAYGMLIIDDIIENYYPTHLENFLKRNQVILQFSSMYNNVVSHIRHNRVNGYRKLNLILDQGTFYYFRISSVVFAESVNWLEISPVDACTSQPVAYDGVYRSEIPHPTMSNKHMLSVSSRLDLAVRCNDDAELHFHQGGNLTDTSFMVQIRVVKPGSSRDTNELTTLQGPTIQLTAVLPSSPYWDTDKQTSWQPRRPYYMPDLNSPICRIEDSWNISMDDYYLNGTKGFSVNQVVWDPKKAIRKYDLGQLVEWKLQRTQAHPYHSHINRMFIAEPGGCGFGRFEEGQYFDTISAETDECKVRVQFFDFAGRIVIHCHRFGHEDKGMMSWIDILGGHGHGMLGDLQVDCQTVL
;
A
#
# COMPACT_ATOMS: atom_id res chain seq x y z
N MET A 1 27.73 -37.16 -43.84
CA MET A 1 27.15 -38.50 -43.59
C MET A 1 26.51 -39.01 -44.87
N PRO A 2 26.56 -40.32 -45.17
CA PRO A 2 26.04 -40.91 -46.40
C PRO A 2 24.51 -40.80 -46.47
N CYS A 3 24.01 -40.48 -47.67
CA CYS A 3 22.59 -40.43 -48.00
C CYS A 3 22.03 -41.85 -48.17
N SER A 4 21.68 -42.50 -47.07
CA SER A 4 20.71 -43.60 -47.07
C SER A 4 20.34 -44.01 -45.64
N GLN A 5 19.20 -43.52 -45.15
CA GLN A 5 18.14 -44.31 -44.55
C GLN A 5 17.10 -43.36 -43.95
N SER A 6 15.90 -43.44 -44.50
CA SER A 6 14.68 -42.79 -44.05
C SER A 6 14.31 -43.30 -42.65
N ASN A 7 14.13 -42.37 -41.70
CA ASN A 7 13.25 -42.57 -40.55
C ASN A 7 12.68 -41.22 -40.13
N SER A 8 11.44 -40.97 -40.57
CA SER A 8 10.26 -40.63 -39.76
C SER A 8 10.32 -39.64 -38.59
N ALA A 9 11.38 -38.86 -38.40
CA ALA A 9 11.50 -37.92 -37.28
C ALA A 9 11.55 -36.45 -37.73
N THR A 10 11.98 -36.17 -38.96
CA THR A 10 12.18 -34.79 -39.45
C THR A 10 10.93 -34.17 -40.09
N MET A 11 9.91 -34.96 -40.46
CA MET A 11 8.61 -34.43 -40.91
C MET A 11 7.61 -34.19 -39.77
N LEU A 12 7.80 -34.79 -38.59
CA LEU A 12 6.98 -34.52 -37.40
C LEU A 12 7.39 -33.20 -36.70
N LEU A 13 8.66 -32.80 -36.82
CA LEU A 13 9.16 -31.54 -36.25
C LEU A 13 8.79 -30.31 -37.10
N LEU A 14 8.47 -30.48 -38.40
CA LEU A 14 8.06 -29.39 -39.29
C LEU A 14 6.53 -29.21 -39.40
N TRP A 15 5.73 -30.09 -38.81
CA TRP A 15 4.29 -29.87 -38.59
C TRP A 15 3.97 -29.46 -37.14
N GLY A 16 4.86 -29.74 -36.18
CA GLY A 16 4.72 -29.28 -34.79
C GLY A 16 4.97 -27.78 -34.59
N TRP A 17 5.73 -27.13 -35.47
CA TRP A 17 6.05 -25.69 -35.32
C TRP A 17 5.02 -24.73 -35.92
N SER A 18 4.06 -25.23 -36.72
CA SER A 18 2.96 -24.41 -37.25
C SER A 18 1.67 -24.52 -36.43
N PHE A 19 1.59 -25.44 -35.46
CA PHE A 19 0.42 -25.59 -34.58
C PHE A 19 0.59 -24.85 -33.24
N VAL A 20 1.82 -24.74 -32.73
CA VAL A 20 2.14 -24.04 -31.46
C VAL A 20 1.96 -22.51 -31.58
N VAL A 21 2.06 -21.94 -32.79
CA VAL A 21 1.90 -20.49 -32.99
C VAL A 21 0.42 -20.07 -33.14
N LEU A 22 -0.51 -21.02 -33.32
CA LEU A 22 -1.95 -20.72 -33.47
C LEU A 22 -2.82 -21.09 -32.25
N THR A 23 -2.26 -21.72 -31.21
CA THR A 23 -3.00 -22.10 -29.98
C THR A 23 -2.57 -21.35 -28.71
N MET A 24 -1.71 -20.34 -28.80
CA MET A 24 -1.35 -19.48 -27.66
C MET A 24 -2.01 -18.09 -27.68
N MET A 25 -3.09 -17.94 -28.45
CA MET A 25 -4.03 -16.83 -28.27
C MET A 25 -5.37 -17.44 -27.89
N VAL A 26 -5.97 -16.91 -26.81
CA VAL A 26 -7.17 -17.39 -26.10
C VAL A 26 -6.86 -18.41 -24.99
N ALA A 27 -6.51 -17.90 -23.79
CA ALA A 27 -7.15 -18.26 -22.51
C ALA A 27 -6.34 -17.71 -21.31
N SER A 28 -6.68 -16.50 -20.86
CA SER A 28 -6.74 -16.12 -19.43
C SER A 28 -7.37 -14.73 -19.35
N ALA A 29 -8.68 -14.66 -19.64
CA ALA A 29 -9.48 -13.50 -19.28
C ALA A 29 -9.78 -13.59 -17.78
N GLY A 30 -8.98 -12.91 -16.97
CA GLY A 30 -9.37 -12.48 -15.63
C GLY A 30 -10.05 -11.11 -15.73
N SER A 31 -11.21 -11.06 -16.37
CA SER A 31 -12.06 -9.87 -16.37
C SER A 31 -12.89 -9.88 -15.08
N SER A 32 -12.94 -8.75 -14.37
CA SER A 32 -14.07 -8.49 -13.47
C SER A 32 -15.34 -8.61 -14.31
N LEU A 33 -16.19 -9.58 -14.01
CA LEU A 33 -17.45 -9.76 -14.72
C LEU A 33 -18.40 -8.66 -14.25
N VAL A 34 -18.27 -7.46 -14.78
CA VAL A 34 -19.30 -6.44 -14.60
C VAL A 34 -20.51 -6.93 -15.40
N LEU A 35 -21.54 -7.43 -14.72
CA LEU A 35 -22.82 -7.69 -15.38
C LEU A 35 -23.23 -6.38 -16.05
N SER A 36 -23.50 -6.43 -17.35
CA SER A 36 -23.95 -5.23 -18.07
C SER A 36 -25.26 -4.74 -17.46
N ASP A 37 -25.51 -3.43 -17.54
CA ASP A 37 -26.79 -2.83 -17.12
C ASP A 37 -27.99 -3.58 -17.73
N HIS A 38 -27.82 -4.15 -18.92
CA HIS A 38 -28.77 -5.03 -19.61
C HIS A 38 -29.07 -6.31 -18.81
N ILE A 39 -28.05 -7.11 -18.45
CA ILE A 39 -28.27 -8.35 -17.68
C ILE A 39 -28.81 -8.06 -16.27
N MET A 40 -28.38 -6.95 -15.66
CA MET A 40 -28.90 -6.55 -14.35
C MET A 40 -30.39 -6.16 -14.44
N SER A 41 -30.79 -5.45 -15.49
CA SER A 41 -32.20 -5.15 -15.78
C SER A 41 -33.03 -6.42 -15.99
N LEU A 42 -32.52 -7.37 -16.80
CA LEU A 42 -33.18 -8.66 -17.02
C LEU A 42 -33.28 -9.48 -15.73
N THR A 43 -32.27 -9.44 -14.86
CA THR A 43 -32.25 -10.14 -13.56
C THR A 43 -33.35 -9.62 -12.64
N LYS A 44 -33.52 -8.29 -12.56
CA LYS A 44 -34.58 -7.67 -11.75
C LYS A 44 -35.97 -8.07 -12.22
N GLU A 45 -36.18 -8.12 -13.54
CA GLU A 45 -37.48 -8.52 -14.11
C GLU A 45 -37.74 -10.02 -13.94
N ALA A 46 -36.72 -10.86 -14.15
CA ALA A 46 -36.77 -12.29 -13.89
C ALA A 46 -37.12 -12.62 -12.42
N ALA A 47 -36.61 -11.83 -11.47
CA ALA A 47 -36.91 -11.98 -10.05
C ALA A 47 -38.39 -11.68 -9.73
N LYS A 48 -38.95 -10.62 -10.31
CA LYS A 48 -40.38 -10.28 -10.15
C LYS A 48 -41.29 -11.34 -10.77
N LEU A 49 -40.97 -11.81 -11.98
CA LEU A 49 -41.75 -12.83 -12.68
C LEU A 49 -41.69 -14.19 -11.95
N SER A 50 -40.53 -14.55 -11.41
CA SER A 50 -40.39 -15.75 -10.57
C SER A 50 -41.22 -15.65 -9.28
N MET A 51 -41.32 -14.46 -8.68
CA MET A 51 -42.18 -14.21 -7.52
C MET A 51 -43.67 -14.32 -7.89
N LEU A 52 -44.08 -13.77 -9.05
CA LEU A 52 -45.45 -13.89 -9.55
C LEU A 52 -45.82 -15.34 -9.88
N ALA A 53 -44.92 -16.11 -10.50
CA ALA A 53 -45.12 -17.53 -10.76
C ALA A 53 -45.16 -18.38 -9.47
N TYR A 54 -44.59 -17.88 -8.37
CA TYR A 54 -44.56 -18.54 -7.07
C TYR A 54 -45.77 -18.20 -6.17
N GLY A 55 -46.32 -16.99 -6.24
CA GLY A 55 -47.40 -16.51 -5.37
C GLY A 55 -48.82 -16.94 -5.80
N GLU A 56 -49.73 -17.13 -4.82
CA GLU A 56 -51.17 -17.41 -5.06
C GLU A 56 -52.04 -16.13 -5.18
N THR A 57 -51.45 -14.93 -5.15
CA THR A 57 -52.19 -13.66 -5.11
C THR A 57 -52.05 -12.86 -6.39
N GLU A 58 -53.19 -12.49 -7.00
CA GLU A 58 -53.24 -11.51 -8.08
C GLU A 58 -52.61 -10.16 -7.64
N PRO A 59 -51.99 -9.40 -8.57
CA PRO A 59 -51.24 -8.21 -8.22
C PRO A 59 -52.18 -7.05 -7.87
N GLU A 60 -52.16 -6.57 -6.62
CA GLU A 60 -52.58 -5.20 -6.30
C GLU A 60 -51.40 -4.25 -6.55
N ASP A 61 -51.56 -3.36 -7.51
CA ASP A 61 -50.73 -2.18 -7.78
C ASP A 61 -49.24 -2.41 -8.10
N THR A 62 -48.90 -2.67 -9.38
CA THR A 62 -47.66 -2.12 -9.98
C THR A 62 -47.72 -2.10 -11.51
N VAL A 63 -47.65 -0.88 -12.07
CA VAL A 63 -47.07 -0.46 -13.36
C VAL A 63 -47.49 -1.23 -14.63
N THR A 64 -48.09 -0.46 -15.55
CA THR A 64 -48.45 -0.71 -16.95
C THR A 64 -47.58 -1.72 -17.73
N HIS A 65 -47.89 -3.01 -17.62
CA HIS A 65 -47.47 -4.03 -18.59
C HIS A 65 -48.73 -4.73 -19.14
N ASP A 66 -48.80 -4.85 -20.46
CA ASP A 66 -49.88 -5.56 -21.15
C ASP A 66 -49.65 -7.06 -20.99
N TYR A 67 -50.10 -7.62 -19.86
CA TYR A 67 -50.08 -9.06 -19.61
C TYR A 67 -51.10 -9.74 -20.54
N SER A 68 -50.74 -9.90 -21.82
CA SER A 68 -51.45 -10.77 -22.73
C SER A 68 -51.16 -12.22 -22.32
N ALA A 69 -51.90 -12.68 -21.31
CA ALA A 69 -51.77 -13.99 -20.71
C ALA A 69 -51.81 -15.09 -21.77
N PHE A 70 -50.67 -15.73 -21.99
CA PHE A 70 -50.67 -17.06 -22.55
C PHE A 70 -50.70 -18.05 -21.39
N GLY A 71 -51.93 -18.42 -21.01
CA GLY A 71 -52.25 -19.65 -20.26
C GLY A 71 -51.96 -19.67 -18.77
N TYR A 72 -52.84 -19.10 -17.95
CA TYR A 72 -53.11 -19.67 -16.61
C TYR A 72 -54.09 -20.83 -16.78
N ASN A 73 -53.74 -22.02 -16.31
CA ASN A 73 -54.66 -23.14 -16.22
C ASN A 73 -54.84 -23.48 -14.75
N ASP A 74 -55.99 -23.10 -14.17
CA ASP A 74 -56.30 -23.16 -12.73
C ASP A 74 -56.48 -24.59 -12.17
N ALA A 75 -56.20 -25.62 -12.97
CA ALA A 75 -56.53 -27.00 -12.65
C ALA A 75 -55.35 -27.88 -12.18
N GLU A 76 -54.10 -27.41 -12.26
CA GLU A 76 -52.91 -28.19 -11.89
C GLU A 76 -51.93 -27.38 -11.02
N PRO A 77 -51.28 -27.99 -10.01
CA PRO A 77 -50.39 -27.33 -9.05
C PRO A 77 -49.05 -26.87 -9.65
N ASP A 78 -48.66 -27.40 -10.82
CA ASP A 78 -47.42 -27.08 -11.53
C ASP A 78 -47.69 -26.08 -12.67
N GLN A 79 -47.21 -24.84 -12.54
CA GLN A 79 -47.58 -23.71 -13.43
C GLN A 79 -46.37 -22.98 -14.03
N ALA A 80 -46.51 -22.42 -15.24
CA ALA A 80 -45.49 -21.60 -15.89
C ALA A 80 -46.12 -20.35 -16.49
N LEU A 81 -45.51 -19.20 -16.24
CA LEU A 81 -45.98 -17.90 -16.67
C LEU A 81 -45.17 -17.44 -17.89
N THR A 82 -45.83 -17.24 -19.03
CA THR A 82 -45.18 -16.66 -20.22
C THR A 82 -45.60 -15.21 -20.42
N VAL A 83 -44.63 -14.29 -20.53
CA VAL A 83 -44.86 -12.84 -20.64
C VAL A 83 -44.08 -12.24 -21.80
N GLU A 84 -44.76 -11.42 -22.61
CA GLU A 84 -44.14 -10.51 -23.58
C GLU A 84 -44.01 -9.14 -22.92
N THR A 85 -42.80 -8.66 -22.69
CA THR A 85 -42.57 -7.37 -22.05
C THR A 85 -42.61 -6.22 -23.07
N SER A 86 -42.82 -4.99 -22.60
CA SER A 86 -42.98 -3.80 -23.46
C SER A 86 -41.74 -3.43 -24.28
N ASP A 87 -40.57 -3.92 -23.87
CA ASP A 87 -39.28 -3.78 -24.57
C ASP A 87 -39.03 -4.92 -25.58
N GLY A 88 -39.96 -5.87 -25.70
CA GLY A 88 -39.97 -6.91 -26.73
C GLY A 88 -39.25 -8.20 -26.35
N HIS A 89 -38.98 -8.45 -25.07
CA HIS A 89 -38.48 -9.73 -24.56
C HIS A 89 -39.61 -10.71 -24.26
N CYS A 90 -39.31 -12.01 -24.37
CA CYS A 90 -40.21 -13.11 -24.11
C CYS A 90 -39.70 -13.92 -22.90
N PHE A 91 -40.37 -13.76 -21.77
CA PHE A 91 -40.04 -14.47 -20.54
C PHE A 91 -40.90 -15.71 -20.36
N VAL A 92 -40.32 -16.77 -19.82
CA VAL A 92 -41.04 -17.86 -19.18
C VAL A 92 -40.52 -18.06 -17.75
N ALA A 93 -41.43 -18.03 -16.78
CA ALA A 93 -41.13 -18.24 -15.37
C ALA A 93 -41.82 -19.52 -14.86
N PHE A 94 -41.05 -20.50 -14.39
CA PHE A 94 -41.60 -21.75 -13.87
C PHE A 94 -41.88 -21.63 -12.36
N ARG A 95 -43.04 -22.15 -11.95
CA ARG A 95 -43.45 -22.24 -10.55
C ARG A 95 -42.56 -23.24 -9.79
N GLY A 96 -42.18 -22.88 -8.57
CA GLY A 96 -41.59 -23.80 -7.60
C GLY A 96 -42.65 -24.48 -6.75
N SER A 97 -42.38 -25.68 -6.24
CA SER A 97 -43.32 -26.44 -5.40
C SER A 97 -43.56 -25.76 -4.04
N SER A 98 -44.65 -26.15 -3.39
CA SER A 98 -45.01 -25.66 -2.05
C SER A 98 -44.12 -26.27 -0.96
N LEU A 99 -44.10 -25.67 0.23
CA LEU A 99 -43.21 -26.03 1.36
C LEU A 99 -43.55 -27.35 2.08
N THR A 100 -44.43 -28.20 1.54
CA THR A 100 -44.73 -29.46 2.23
C THR A 100 -43.62 -30.48 2.01
N PHE A 101 -43.16 -31.10 3.09
CA PHE A 101 -42.08 -32.09 3.05
C PHE A 101 -42.41 -33.29 2.13
N ASP A 102 -43.69 -33.63 2.00
CA ASP A 102 -44.17 -34.69 1.12
C ASP A 102 -44.05 -34.32 -0.37
N ASP A 103 -44.21 -33.04 -0.73
CA ASP A 103 -44.04 -32.48 -2.09
C ASP A 103 -42.55 -32.36 -2.45
N TRP A 104 -41.70 -32.06 -1.46
CA TRP A 104 -40.24 -32.09 -1.59
C TRP A 104 -39.66 -33.51 -1.70
N SER A 105 -40.18 -34.46 -0.91
CA SER A 105 -39.65 -35.83 -0.83
C SER A 105 -39.99 -36.69 -2.05
N GLN A 106 -41.05 -36.34 -2.79
CA GLN A 106 -41.39 -36.97 -4.06
C GLN A 106 -40.36 -36.70 -5.17
N ASN A 107 -39.51 -35.67 -4.98
CA ASN A 107 -38.51 -35.18 -5.93
C ASN A 107 -37.05 -35.52 -5.51
N LEU A 108 -36.88 -36.58 -4.70
CA LEU A 108 -35.58 -37.10 -4.27
C LEU A 108 -35.29 -38.50 -4.85
N THR A 109 -36.00 -38.92 -5.89
CA THR A 109 -35.74 -40.21 -6.53
C THR A 109 -34.51 -40.08 -7.43
N ILE A 110 -33.46 -40.82 -7.07
CA ILE A 110 -32.15 -40.78 -7.72
C ILE A 110 -32.26 -41.40 -9.12
N GLY A 111 -32.45 -40.57 -10.15
CA GLY A 111 -32.53 -40.98 -11.56
C GLY A 111 -32.03 -39.92 -12.54
N SER A 112 -31.62 -40.35 -13.73
CA SER A 112 -31.07 -39.49 -14.80
C SER A 112 -31.74 -39.79 -16.12
N GLN A 113 -32.00 -38.76 -16.92
CA GLN A 113 -32.61 -38.84 -18.25
C GLN A 113 -31.73 -38.13 -19.28
N ASN A 114 -31.61 -38.69 -20.48
CA ASN A 114 -30.92 -38.03 -21.59
C ASN A 114 -31.91 -37.23 -22.44
N VAL A 115 -31.62 -35.95 -22.59
CA VAL A 115 -32.33 -35.03 -23.48
C VAL A 115 -31.47 -34.78 -24.69
N CYS A 116 -31.97 -35.12 -25.88
CA CYS A 116 -31.27 -34.92 -27.13
C CYS A 116 -32.04 -33.95 -28.02
N VAL A 117 -31.35 -32.94 -28.56
CA VAL A 117 -31.91 -31.96 -29.49
C VAL A 117 -30.99 -31.80 -30.70
N ASP A 118 -31.62 -31.56 -31.85
CA ASP A 118 -30.92 -31.31 -33.11
C ASP A 118 -30.64 -29.82 -33.24
N VAL A 119 -29.37 -29.43 -33.06
CA VAL A 119 -28.91 -28.05 -33.24
C VAL A 119 -28.01 -28.01 -34.47
N ALA A 120 -28.36 -27.15 -35.44
CA ALA A 120 -27.59 -26.95 -36.69
C ALA A 120 -27.26 -28.24 -37.49
N GLY A 121 -28.10 -29.29 -37.37
CA GLY A 121 -27.91 -30.55 -38.10
C GLY A 121 -27.07 -31.60 -37.38
N THR A 122 -26.69 -31.37 -36.13
CA THR A 122 -26.03 -32.35 -35.25
C THR A 122 -26.90 -32.63 -34.02
N THR A 123 -27.15 -33.91 -33.74
CA THR A 123 -27.85 -34.33 -32.52
C THR A 123 -26.89 -34.28 -31.35
N GLU A 124 -27.14 -33.38 -30.40
CA GLU A 124 -26.41 -33.30 -29.15
C GLU A 124 -27.31 -33.71 -27.99
N CYS A 125 -26.72 -34.37 -26.98
CA CYS A 125 -27.47 -34.90 -25.85
C CYS A 125 -26.86 -34.42 -24.53
N CYS A 126 -27.73 -34.10 -23.58
CA CYS A 126 -27.35 -33.77 -22.21
C CYS A 126 -28.11 -34.63 -21.20
N THR A 127 -27.41 -35.04 -20.14
CA THR A 127 -28.00 -35.85 -19.07
C THR A 127 -28.51 -34.92 -17.98
N VAL A 128 -29.82 -34.89 -17.80
CA VAL A 128 -30.54 -34.11 -16.77
C VAL A 128 -31.11 -35.05 -15.70
N ARG A 129 -31.52 -34.51 -14.57
CA ARG A 129 -32.27 -35.25 -13.53
C ARG A 129 -33.65 -35.65 -14.05
N ALA A 130 -34.02 -36.91 -13.86
CA ALA A 130 -35.24 -37.48 -14.45
C ALA A 130 -36.53 -36.77 -13.98
N GLU A 131 -36.61 -36.34 -12.72
CA GLU A 131 -37.85 -35.73 -12.18
C GLU A 131 -38.09 -34.32 -12.70
N PHE A 132 -37.05 -33.47 -12.79
CA PHE A 132 -37.18 -32.15 -13.42
C PHE A 132 -37.45 -32.26 -14.93
N HIS A 133 -36.92 -33.30 -15.56
CA HIS A 133 -37.27 -33.67 -16.92
C HIS A 133 -38.74 -34.08 -17.06
N ASP A 134 -39.21 -34.98 -16.20
CA ASP A 134 -40.56 -35.49 -16.26
C ASP A 134 -41.56 -34.36 -15.98
N ALA A 135 -41.30 -33.51 -14.98
CA ALA A 135 -42.10 -32.31 -14.71
C ALA A 135 -42.17 -31.36 -15.92
N TYR A 136 -41.02 -31.15 -16.60
CA TYR A 136 -40.97 -30.39 -17.84
C TYR A 136 -41.81 -31.01 -18.95
N GLU A 137 -41.65 -32.31 -19.20
CA GLU A 137 -42.31 -33.06 -20.27
C GLU A 137 -43.83 -33.21 -20.06
N THR A 138 -44.30 -33.39 -18.83
CA THR A 138 -45.71 -33.67 -18.55
C THR A 138 -46.56 -32.41 -18.47
N VAL A 139 -46.11 -31.38 -17.74
CA VAL A 139 -46.96 -30.22 -17.42
C VAL A 139 -46.64 -29.00 -18.30
N TYR A 140 -45.37 -28.80 -18.66
CA TYR A 140 -44.94 -27.53 -19.25
C TYR A 140 -44.81 -27.56 -20.76
N ARG A 141 -44.21 -28.61 -21.30
CA ARG A 141 -43.56 -28.58 -22.61
C ARG A 141 -44.43 -28.11 -23.76
N LYS A 142 -45.57 -28.76 -24.01
CA LYS A 142 -46.28 -28.63 -25.29
C LYS A 142 -46.89 -27.24 -25.53
N ASP A 143 -47.65 -26.72 -24.57
CA ASP A 143 -48.37 -25.44 -24.74
C ASP A 143 -47.45 -24.23 -24.50
N MET A 144 -46.43 -24.38 -23.65
CA MET A 144 -45.45 -23.32 -23.37
C MET A 144 -44.42 -23.16 -24.50
N GLU A 145 -43.87 -24.24 -25.06
CA GLU A 145 -42.91 -24.13 -26.17
C GLU A 145 -43.56 -23.45 -27.39
N ASP A 146 -44.78 -23.84 -27.76
CA ASP A 146 -45.53 -23.21 -28.87
C ASP A 146 -45.77 -21.73 -28.62
N THR A 147 -46.08 -21.36 -27.37
CA THR A 147 -46.29 -19.99 -26.94
C THR A 147 -45.00 -19.17 -27.01
N LEU A 148 -43.92 -19.69 -26.45
CA LEU A 148 -42.62 -19.02 -26.42
C LEU A 148 -42.05 -18.87 -27.84
N ARG A 149 -42.22 -19.88 -28.70
CA ARG A 149 -41.86 -19.83 -30.13
C ARG A 149 -42.70 -18.81 -30.90
N LYS A 150 -43.98 -18.65 -30.54
CA LYS A 150 -44.85 -17.61 -31.12
C LYS A 150 -44.45 -16.21 -30.65
N CYS A 151 -44.13 -16.02 -29.38
CA CYS A 151 -43.61 -14.76 -28.86
C CYS A 151 -42.30 -14.38 -29.55
N THR A 152 -41.34 -15.32 -29.58
CA THR A 152 -40.00 -15.11 -30.16
C THR A 152 -40.00 -14.84 -31.66
N SER A 153 -41.05 -15.27 -32.38
CA SER A 153 -41.24 -14.95 -33.80
C SER A 153 -41.40 -13.45 -34.08
N LYS A 154 -41.79 -12.65 -33.08
CA LYS A 154 -41.94 -11.19 -33.19
C LYS A 154 -40.67 -10.41 -32.86
N CYS A 155 -39.64 -11.07 -32.32
CA CYS A 155 -38.44 -10.40 -31.85
C CYS A 155 -37.56 -9.89 -33.00
N LYS A 156 -36.95 -8.72 -32.81
CA LYS A 156 -35.97 -8.17 -33.76
C LYS A 156 -34.64 -8.91 -33.72
N ASN A 157 -34.21 -9.34 -32.53
CA ASN A 157 -33.02 -10.15 -32.32
C ASN A 157 -33.42 -11.41 -31.54
N LYS A 158 -33.42 -12.56 -32.21
CA LYS A 158 -33.82 -13.82 -31.58
C LYS A 158 -32.86 -14.27 -30.49
N ASP A 159 -31.57 -13.95 -30.68
CA ASP A 159 -30.51 -14.29 -29.75
C ASP A 159 -30.51 -13.46 -28.48
N ASP A 160 -31.38 -12.47 -28.29
CA ASP A 160 -31.42 -11.65 -27.06
C ASP A 160 -32.82 -11.63 -26.44
N CYS A 161 -33.78 -12.34 -27.06
CA CYS A 161 -35.20 -12.17 -26.78
C CYS A 161 -35.76 -13.14 -25.73
N THR A 162 -35.19 -14.34 -25.63
CA THR A 162 -35.77 -15.42 -24.83
C THR A 162 -35.13 -15.44 -23.45
N ILE A 163 -35.92 -15.29 -22.39
CA ILE A 163 -35.45 -15.40 -21.00
C ILE A 163 -36.26 -16.46 -20.28
N ILE A 164 -35.55 -17.37 -19.61
CA ILE A 164 -36.11 -18.48 -18.87
C ILE A 164 -35.71 -18.29 -17.40
N THR A 165 -36.67 -18.34 -16.50
CA THR A 165 -36.44 -18.07 -15.07
C THR A 165 -37.29 -18.98 -14.17
N GLY A 166 -36.95 -18.99 -12.88
CA GLY A 166 -37.68 -19.73 -11.87
C GLY A 166 -36.99 -19.68 -10.51
N PHE A 167 -37.78 -19.90 -9.47
CA PHE A 167 -37.32 -20.00 -8.09
C PHE A 167 -37.34 -21.45 -7.61
N SER A 168 -36.29 -21.87 -6.89
CA SER A 168 -36.19 -23.22 -6.31
C SER A 168 -36.37 -24.32 -7.37
N HIS A 169 -37.32 -25.25 -7.20
CA HIS A 169 -37.64 -26.30 -8.20
C HIS A 169 -37.99 -25.73 -9.59
N GLY A 170 -38.68 -24.59 -9.65
CA GLY A 170 -38.96 -23.90 -10.92
C GLY A 170 -37.67 -23.47 -11.63
N GLY A 171 -36.63 -23.11 -10.88
CA GLY A 171 -35.30 -22.83 -11.43
C GLY A 171 -34.61 -24.07 -12.01
N ALA A 172 -34.85 -25.26 -11.45
CA ALA A 172 -34.33 -26.50 -12.02
C ALA A 172 -35.09 -26.92 -13.28
N ILE A 173 -36.41 -26.74 -13.31
CA ILE A 173 -37.22 -26.95 -14.52
C ILE A 173 -36.80 -25.96 -15.62
N ALA A 174 -36.54 -24.69 -15.28
CA ALA A 174 -36.01 -23.68 -16.20
C ALA A 174 -34.69 -24.13 -16.85
N ALA A 175 -33.80 -24.72 -16.05
CA ALA A 175 -32.53 -25.25 -16.54
C ALA A 175 -32.70 -26.47 -17.46
N VAL A 176 -33.66 -27.36 -17.19
CA VAL A 176 -34.01 -28.45 -18.12
C VAL A 176 -34.60 -27.88 -19.41
N ALA A 177 -35.52 -26.92 -19.31
CA ALA A 177 -36.16 -26.26 -20.43
C ALA A 177 -35.13 -25.63 -21.39
N ALA A 178 -34.06 -25.05 -20.84
CA ALA A 178 -32.98 -24.47 -21.64
C ALA A 178 -32.29 -25.49 -22.56
N VAL A 179 -32.21 -26.76 -22.15
CA VAL A 179 -31.65 -27.84 -22.99
C VAL A 179 -32.58 -28.15 -24.16
N PHE A 180 -33.89 -28.22 -23.93
CA PHE A 180 -34.88 -28.45 -24.98
C PHE A 180 -35.03 -27.26 -25.94
N LEU A 181 -34.83 -26.04 -25.43
CA LEU A 181 -34.97 -24.79 -26.15
C LEU A 181 -33.60 -24.21 -26.59
N ALA A 182 -32.57 -25.05 -26.67
CA ALA A 182 -31.23 -24.65 -27.07
C ALA A 182 -31.22 -23.95 -28.45
N ASP A 183 -32.15 -24.29 -29.33
CA ASP A 183 -32.33 -23.65 -30.65
C ASP A 183 -32.79 -22.18 -30.57
N LEU A 184 -33.38 -21.77 -29.44
CA LEU A 184 -33.76 -20.39 -29.14
C LEU A 184 -32.67 -19.61 -28.39
N ASN A 185 -31.59 -20.29 -27.98
CA ASN A 185 -30.44 -19.71 -27.30
C ASN A 185 -30.83 -18.75 -26.13
N PRO A 186 -31.59 -19.22 -25.12
CA PRO A 186 -32.16 -18.36 -24.09
C PRO A 186 -31.12 -17.86 -23.08
N TYR A 187 -31.40 -16.71 -22.44
CA TYR A 187 -30.82 -16.42 -21.13
C TYR A 187 -31.56 -17.21 -20.06
N VAL A 188 -30.81 -17.84 -19.16
CA VAL A 188 -31.38 -18.58 -18.04
C VAL A 188 -30.98 -17.86 -16.76
N ILE A 189 -31.95 -17.28 -16.05
CA ILE A 189 -31.70 -16.53 -14.82
C ILE A 189 -32.48 -17.18 -13.69
N THR A 190 -31.82 -17.83 -12.73
CA THR A 190 -32.49 -18.64 -11.71
C THR A 190 -32.10 -18.24 -10.29
N PHE A 191 -33.02 -18.47 -9.36
CA PHE A 191 -32.87 -18.08 -7.95
C PHE A 191 -33.04 -19.32 -7.07
N GLY A 192 -32.01 -19.67 -6.30
CA GLY A 192 -32.06 -20.84 -5.40
C GLY A 192 -32.21 -22.19 -6.11
N GLN A 193 -31.90 -22.27 -7.42
CA GLN A 193 -32.02 -23.50 -8.22
C GLN A 193 -31.21 -24.67 -7.62
N PRO A 194 -31.75 -25.89 -7.48
CA PRO A 194 -30.99 -27.10 -7.10
C PRO A 194 -30.18 -27.68 -8.28
N PRO A 195 -29.19 -28.56 -8.02
CA PRO A 195 -28.40 -29.22 -9.07
C PRO A 195 -29.30 -29.99 -10.07
N THR A 196 -29.13 -29.73 -11.37
CA THR A 196 -30.06 -30.20 -12.42
C THR A 196 -29.41 -31.12 -13.46
N LEU A 197 -28.15 -30.85 -13.83
CA LEU A 197 -27.41 -31.64 -14.83
C LEU A 197 -26.63 -32.75 -14.15
N VAL A 198 -26.57 -33.95 -14.72
CA VAL A 198 -25.73 -35.03 -14.17
C VAL A 198 -24.28 -34.88 -14.67
N ALA A 199 -24.07 -34.26 -15.83
CA ALA A 199 -22.77 -33.98 -16.42
C ALA A 199 -22.77 -32.63 -17.16
N PRO A 200 -21.60 -32.00 -17.40
CA PRO A 200 -21.49 -30.82 -18.26
C PRO A 200 -22.19 -31.01 -19.61
N CYS A 201 -22.83 -29.96 -20.11
CA CYS A 201 -23.73 -29.99 -21.26
C CYS A 201 -23.34 -28.87 -22.25
N ASN A 202 -23.13 -29.22 -23.53
CA ASN A 202 -22.69 -28.25 -24.56
C ASN A 202 -23.86 -27.47 -25.19
N LEU A 203 -25.09 -27.93 -25.02
CA LEU A 203 -26.31 -27.30 -25.56
C LEU A 203 -26.65 -25.95 -24.91
N VAL A 204 -25.87 -25.55 -23.91
CA VAL A 204 -26.13 -24.46 -22.98
C VAL A 204 -24.79 -23.81 -22.64
N THR A 205 -24.71 -22.49 -22.79
CA THR A 205 -23.45 -21.76 -22.62
C THR A 205 -23.42 -21.00 -21.29
N THR A 206 -22.24 -20.90 -20.71
CA THR A 206 -22.06 -20.31 -19.38
C THR A 206 -22.02 -18.78 -19.41
N GLU A 207 -21.99 -18.19 -20.61
CA GLU A 207 -22.13 -16.75 -20.84
C GLU A 207 -23.59 -16.27 -20.75
N ARG A 208 -24.56 -17.19 -20.73
CA ARG A 208 -26.00 -16.87 -20.79
C ARG A 208 -26.81 -17.40 -19.61
N ILE A 209 -26.14 -18.02 -18.66
CA ILE A 209 -26.78 -18.69 -17.52
C ILE A 209 -26.28 -18.04 -16.24
N PHE A 210 -27.21 -17.42 -15.51
CA PHE A 210 -26.96 -16.66 -14.30
C PHE A 210 -27.74 -17.29 -13.16
N ARG A 211 -27.01 -17.91 -12.23
CA ARG A 211 -27.61 -18.54 -11.06
C ARG A 211 -27.27 -17.73 -9.82
N TYR A 212 -28.30 -17.22 -9.17
CA TYR A 212 -28.18 -16.45 -7.95
C TYR A 212 -28.44 -17.33 -6.73
N VAL A 213 -27.53 -17.25 -5.76
CA VAL A 213 -27.62 -17.91 -4.47
C VAL A 213 -27.57 -16.87 -3.38
N ASN A 214 -28.55 -16.91 -2.49
CA ASN A 214 -28.61 -16.01 -1.36
C ASN A 214 -27.71 -16.51 -0.21
N THR A 215 -27.16 -15.58 0.56
CA THR A 215 -26.34 -15.90 1.75
C THR A 215 -26.78 -15.11 2.96
N ILE A 216 -26.70 -15.69 4.14
CA ILE A 216 -26.86 -14.96 5.39
C ILE A 216 -25.56 -15.04 6.18
N ILE A 217 -25.17 -13.93 6.78
CA ILE A 217 -24.10 -13.95 7.76
C ILE A 217 -24.75 -14.33 9.09
N THR A 218 -24.53 -15.57 9.51
CA THR A 218 -24.89 -15.98 10.85
C THR A 218 -23.80 -15.54 11.82
N ASN A 219 -24.09 -15.57 13.13
CA ASN A 219 -23.10 -15.30 14.17
C ASN A 219 -21.87 -16.25 14.15
N LEU A 220 -21.88 -17.29 13.30
CA LEU A 220 -20.91 -18.40 13.33
C LEU A 220 -20.24 -18.67 11.96
N SER A 221 -20.92 -18.40 10.84
CA SER A 221 -20.41 -18.57 9.46
C SER A 221 -21.29 -17.86 8.42
N ILE A 222 -20.83 -17.82 7.17
CA ILE A 222 -21.72 -17.62 6.02
C ILE A 222 -22.58 -18.88 5.88
N ALA A 223 -23.90 -18.71 5.84
CA ALA A 223 -24.82 -19.77 5.48
C ALA A 223 -25.44 -19.46 4.11
N TYR A 224 -25.51 -20.48 3.27
CA TYR A 224 -26.11 -20.38 1.94
C TYR A 224 -27.53 -20.90 1.97
N ASP A 225 -28.33 -20.54 0.96
CA ASP A 225 -29.57 -21.28 0.73
C ASP A 225 -29.25 -22.79 0.65
N PRO A 226 -29.93 -23.63 1.46
CA PRO A 226 -29.57 -25.04 1.60
C PRO A 226 -29.87 -25.86 0.34
N VAL A 227 -30.82 -25.39 -0.47
CA VAL A 227 -31.34 -26.06 -1.67
C VAL A 227 -30.28 -26.14 -2.79
N PRO A 228 -29.61 -25.03 -3.17
CA PRO A 228 -28.45 -25.03 -4.04
C PRO A 228 -27.32 -26.00 -3.72
N MET A 229 -27.15 -26.36 -2.44
CA MET A 229 -25.97 -27.07 -1.90
C MET A 229 -26.33 -28.39 -1.22
N THR A 230 -27.51 -28.97 -1.49
CA THR A 230 -27.99 -30.18 -0.83
C THR A 230 -27.10 -31.40 -1.17
N PRO A 231 -26.38 -31.99 -0.20
CA PRO A 231 -25.51 -33.14 -0.43
C PRO A 231 -26.35 -34.39 -0.78
N GLY A 232 -25.92 -35.16 -1.78
CA GLY A 232 -26.56 -36.42 -2.19
C GLY A 232 -27.34 -36.38 -3.50
N LEU A 233 -27.32 -35.25 -4.21
CA LEU A 233 -27.96 -35.10 -5.51
C LEU A 233 -27.06 -35.41 -6.71
N ASP A 234 -25.85 -35.98 -6.56
CA ASP A 234 -24.90 -36.44 -7.61
C ASP A 234 -25.04 -35.75 -8.99
N ALA A 235 -25.11 -34.41 -9.01
CA ALA A 235 -25.40 -33.63 -10.20
C ALA A 235 -24.52 -32.38 -10.22
N ASN A 236 -24.04 -32.06 -11.40
CA ASN A 236 -23.30 -30.86 -11.73
C ASN A 236 -24.24 -29.66 -11.87
N HIS A 237 -23.71 -28.50 -11.51
CA HIS A 237 -24.35 -27.23 -11.83
C HIS A 237 -23.86 -26.71 -13.17
N PHE A 238 -24.62 -25.79 -13.75
CA PHE A 238 -24.09 -24.88 -14.76
C PHE A 238 -23.00 -24.03 -14.08
N GLU A 239 -21.88 -23.80 -14.76
CA GLU A 239 -20.70 -23.12 -14.22
C GLU A 239 -21.04 -21.76 -13.56
N LYS A 240 -20.13 -21.27 -12.69
CA LYS A 240 -20.10 -19.93 -12.05
C LYS A 240 -21.40 -19.47 -11.37
N VAL A 241 -21.52 -19.77 -10.07
CA VAL A 241 -22.58 -19.26 -9.18
C VAL A 241 -22.32 -17.79 -8.81
N ILE A 242 -23.36 -16.95 -8.88
CA ILE A 242 -23.35 -15.58 -8.34
C ILE A 242 -23.88 -15.62 -6.91
N VAL A 243 -23.02 -15.24 -5.97
CA VAL A 243 -23.34 -15.23 -4.55
C VAL A 243 -23.71 -13.81 -4.12
N LEU A 244 -24.92 -13.64 -3.61
CA LEU A 244 -25.41 -12.36 -3.09
C LEU A 244 -25.02 -12.21 -1.62
N GLY A 245 -24.14 -11.24 -1.31
CA GLY A 245 -23.71 -10.93 0.05
C GLY A 245 -24.80 -10.28 0.92
N ASP A 246 -24.58 -10.26 2.23
CA ASP A 246 -25.48 -9.72 3.27
C ASP A 246 -25.17 -8.25 3.66
N ASP A 247 -24.18 -7.62 3.02
CA ASP A 247 -23.69 -6.27 3.34
C ASP A 247 -24.51 -5.17 2.62
N PRO A 248 -24.94 -4.09 3.30
CA PRO A 248 -25.51 -2.89 2.67
C PRO A 248 -24.64 -2.23 1.57
N THR A 249 -23.36 -2.59 1.43
CA THR A 249 -22.51 -2.13 0.33
C THR A 249 -22.77 -2.81 -1.02
N GLY A 250 -23.70 -3.78 -1.12
CA GLY A 250 -24.12 -4.37 -2.40
C GLY A 250 -23.01 -5.09 -3.18
N VAL A 251 -22.25 -5.97 -2.54
CA VAL A 251 -21.18 -6.73 -3.21
C VAL A 251 -21.61 -8.17 -3.48
N ALA A 252 -21.47 -8.62 -4.72
CA ALA A 252 -21.64 -10.00 -5.15
C ALA A 252 -20.34 -10.50 -5.79
N PHE A 253 -20.08 -11.81 -5.72
CA PHE A 253 -18.91 -12.41 -6.37
C PHE A 253 -19.30 -13.68 -7.12
N VAL A 254 -18.45 -14.05 -8.07
CA VAL A 254 -18.58 -15.20 -8.94
C VAL A 254 -17.52 -16.21 -8.56
N GLY A 255 -17.93 -17.45 -8.29
CA GLY A 255 -16.98 -18.58 -8.27
C GLY A 255 -17.05 -19.46 -7.04
N LEU A 256 -18.04 -20.35 -7.02
CA LEU A 256 -18.02 -21.51 -6.13
C LEU A 256 -18.29 -22.77 -6.95
N ASP A 257 -17.41 -23.76 -6.84
CA ASP A 257 -17.68 -25.12 -7.29
C ASP A 257 -18.55 -25.80 -6.22
N ALA A 258 -19.70 -26.35 -6.63
CA ALA A 258 -20.59 -27.03 -5.69
C ALA A 258 -19.99 -28.31 -5.12
N GLN A 259 -18.96 -28.89 -5.76
CA GLN A 259 -18.29 -30.09 -5.24
C GLN A 259 -17.43 -29.80 -4.00
N GLU A 260 -17.08 -28.55 -3.71
CA GLU A 260 -16.26 -28.17 -2.56
C GLU A 260 -17.05 -28.03 -1.25
N PHE A 261 -18.38 -28.12 -1.29
CA PHE A 261 -19.22 -28.04 -0.10
C PHE A 261 -19.41 -29.40 0.56
N LEU A 262 -18.70 -29.62 1.68
CA LEU A 262 -18.97 -30.73 2.60
C LEU A 262 -19.21 -30.21 4.02
N GLN A 263 -20.49 -30.24 4.41
CA GLN A 263 -21.06 -30.07 5.76
C GLN A 263 -21.03 -28.66 6.37
N GLN A 264 -22.22 -28.09 6.70
CA GLN A 264 -22.65 -27.78 8.08
C GLN A 264 -24.20 -27.70 8.19
N ASN A 265 -24.76 -28.42 9.17
CA ASN A 265 -26.12 -28.37 9.74
C ASN A 265 -27.35 -28.12 8.83
N LEU A 266 -27.97 -29.21 8.36
CA LEU A 266 -29.33 -29.25 7.78
C LEU A 266 -30.44 -29.11 8.85
N ASN A 267 -30.36 -28.14 9.76
CA ASN A 267 -31.48 -27.87 10.68
C ASN A 267 -32.45 -26.88 10.03
N GLY A 268 -33.26 -27.40 9.11
CA GLY A 268 -34.33 -26.68 8.41
C GLY A 268 -33.96 -26.36 6.96
N ILE A 269 -34.70 -26.95 6.00
CA ILE A 269 -34.65 -26.55 4.58
C ILE A 269 -35.47 -25.26 4.45
N ALA A 270 -34.90 -24.14 4.88
CA ALA A 270 -35.52 -22.83 4.69
C ALA A 270 -34.86 -22.14 3.50
N ALA A 271 -35.53 -22.12 2.35
CA ALA A 271 -35.13 -21.26 1.23
C ALA A 271 -35.56 -19.82 1.55
N HIS A 272 -34.67 -18.85 1.34
CA HIS A 272 -35.03 -17.45 1.49
C HIS A 272 -35.97 -17.00 0.36
N TYR A 273 -37.11 -16.39 0.72
CA TYR A 273 -38.11 -15.93 -0.25
C TYR A 273 -37.59 -14.78 -1.12
N MET A 274 -38.21 -14.60 -2.29
CA MET A 274 -37.86 -13.53 -3.23
C MET A 274 -37.94 -12.12 -2.60
N THR A 275 -38.89 -11.87 -1.70
CA THR A 275 -39.10 -10.58 -1.02
C THR A 275 -38.56 -10.53 0.42
N GLY A 276 -37.99 -11.62 0.90
CA GLY A 276 -37.43 -11.69 2.25
C GLY A 276 -38.46 -11.54 3.38
N SER A 277 -37.95 -11.39 4.60
CA SER A 277 -38.70 -10.98 5.79
C SER A 277 -37.93 -9.82 6.46
N GLY A 278 -38.56 -9.06 7.35
CA GLY A 278 -37.87 -7.95 8.03
C GLY A 278 -36.61 -8.36 8.82
N THR A 279 -36.36 -9.66 9.02
CA THR A 279 -35.16 -10.22 9.66
C THR A 279 -34.17 -10.84 8.66
N TYR A 280 -34.57 -11.09 7.41
CA TYR A 280 -33.76 -11.73 6.37
C TYR A 280 -34.04 -11.10 4.99
N PRO A 281 -33.14 -10.27 4.43
CA PRO A 281 -33.36 -9.63 3.14
C PRO A 281 -33.43 -10.66 2.00
N GLY A 282 -34.46 -10.55 1.15
CA GLY A 282 -34.74 -11.49 0.06
C GLY A 282 -33.90 -11.24 -1.19
N TYR A 283 -34.07 -12.09 -2.21
CA TYR A 283 -33.40 -11.94 -3.50
C TYR A 283 -33.67 -10.58 -4.16
N ILE A 284 -34.93 -10.14 -4.18
CA ILE A 284 -35.34 -8.85 -4.77
C ILE A 284 -34.70 -7.69 -4.00
N ASP A 285 -34.74 -7.69 -2.66
CA ASP A 285 -34.14 -6.62 -1.85
C ASP A 285 -32.63 -6.48 -2.13
N ARG A 286 -31.94 -7.61 -2.30
CA ARG A 286 -30.50 -7.66 -2.58
C ARG A 286 -30.17 -7.28 -4.01
N ILE A 287 -30.97 -7.69 -4.99
CA ILE A 287 -30.84 -7.25 -6.39
C ILE A 287 -31.13 -5.74 -6.51
N ASP A 288 -32.10 -5.23 -5.76
CA ASP A 288 -32.39 -3.79 -5.71
C ASP A 288 -31.23 -3.02 -5.08
N ALA A 289 -30.61 -3.55 -4.02
CA ALA A 289 -29.38 -2.98 -3.47
C ALA A 289 -28.28 -2.87 -4.55
N LEU A 290 -28.12 -3.88 -5.42
CA LEU A 290 -27.16 -3.88 -6.53
C LEU A 290 -27.47 -2.86 -7.66
N THR A 291 -28.68 -2.27 -7.71
CA THR A 291 -29.11 -1.37 -8.81
C THR A 291 -29.28 0.09 -8.37
N THR A 292 -28.86 0.45 -7.16
CA THR A 292 -29.02 1.80 -6.61
C THR A 292 -28.11 2.82 -7.32
N PRO A 293 -28.65 3.96 -7.84
CA PRO A 293 -27.85 4.94 -8.56
C PRO A 293 -26.83 5.63 -7.64
N ASN A 294 -25.56 5.68 -8.08
CA ASN A 294 -24.32 6.14 -7.43
C ASN A 294 -23.37 5.07 -6.90
N ALA A 295 -23.73 3.80 -6.99
CA ALA A 295 -22.83 2.76 -6.53
C ALA A 295 -22.26 1.95 -7.70
N THR A 296 -20.94 1.96 -7.77
CA THR A 296 -20.17 1.09 -8.64
C THR A 296 -20.04 -0.24 -7.91
N TYR A 297 -20.92 -1.20 -8.23
CA TYR A 297 -20.92 -2.51 -7.61
C TYR A 297 -20.27 -3.54 -8.56
N PRO A 298 -18.93 -3.69 -8.57
CA PRO A 298 -18.30 -4.71 -9.40
C PRO A 298 -18.64 -6.09 -8.84
N ILE A 299 -19.30 -6.92 -9.64
CA ILE A 299 -19.32 -8.35 -9.39
C ILE A 299 -17.89 -8.86 -9.55
N ARG A 300 -17.35 -9.40 -8.47
CA ARG A 300 -15.94 -9.79 -8.40
C ARG A 300 -15.74 -11.15 -9.03
N SER A 301 -14.63 -11.31 -9.74
CA SER A 301 -14.21 -12.59 -10.33
C SER A 301 -13.51 -13.51 -9.33
N ASN A 302 -13.00 -12.94 -8.24
CA ASN A 302 -12.28 -13.63 -7.17
C ASN A 302 -13.08 -13.42 -5.87
N GLY A 303 -12.95 -14.34 -4.91
CA GLY A 303 -13.81 -14.47 -3.70
C GLY A 303 -13.93 -13.23 -2.79
N PHE A 304 -14.13 -13.43 -1.49
CA PHE A 304 -14.18 -12.36 -0.50
C PHE A 304 -12.78 -11.87 -0.09
N LYS A 305 -12.66 -10.58 0.24
CA LYS A 305 -11.39 -9.94 0.62
C LYS A 305 -10.79 -10.51 1.91
N LEU A 306 -9.48 -10.31 2.09
CA LEU A 306 -8.78 -10.57 3.36
C LEU A 306 -9.55 -9.99 4.54
N GLY A 307 -9.71 -10.78 5.61
CA GLY A 307 -10.51 -10.42 6.79
C GLY A 307 -11.99 -10.80 6.74
N SER A 308 -12.56 -11.11 5.56
CA SER A 308 -13.95 -11.61 5.46
C SER A 308 -14.10 -12.96 6.16
N THR A 309 -15.26 -13.21 6.76
CA THR A 309 -15.59 -14.55 7.26
C THR A 309 -15.66 -15.52 6.10
N CYS A 310 -15.11 -16.70 6.28
CA CYS A 310 -15.12 -17.75 5.27
C CYS A 310 -15.33 -19.10 5.93
N SER A 311 -15.88 -20.04 5.18
CA SER A 311 -16.06 -21.44 5.55
C SER A 311 -15.01 -22.33 4.87
N ILE A 312 -14.69 -22.01 3.61
CA ILE A 312 -13.69 -22.71 2.78
C ILE A 312 -12.73 -21.73 2.11
N ASN A 313 -11.57 -22.23 1.70
CA ASN A 313 -10.51 -21.46 1.05
C ASN A 313 -10.96 -20.75 -0.23
N ALA A 314 -11.77 -21.41 -1.06
CA ALA A 314 -12.27 -20.87 -2.32
C ALA A 314 -13.20 -19.66 -2.16
N GLU A 315 -13.74 -19.44 -0.96
CA GLU A 315 -14.50 -18.24 -0.64
C GLU A 315 -13.60 -17.00 -0.52
N CYS A 316 -12.28 -17.14 -0.55
CA CYS A 316 -11.34 -16.05 -0.32
C CYS A 316 -10.60 -15.66 -1.61
N GLU A 317 -10.40 -14.35 -1.84
CA GLU A 317 -9.55 -13.85 -2.94
C GLU A 317 -8.11 -14.38 -2.85
N SER A 318 -7.66 -14.71 -1.63
CA SER A 318 -6.36 -15.31 -1.33
C SER A 318 -6.32 -16.83 -1.46
N ASN A 319 -7.45 -17.48 -1.71
CA ASN A 319 -7.62 -18.93 -1.66
C ASN A 319 -7.20 -19.58 -0.33
N GLU A 320 -7.23 -18.83 0.77
CA GLU A 320 -6.84 -19.33 2.08
C GLU A 320 -7.75 -18.80 3.20
N CYS A 321 -8.33 -19.73 3.96
CA CYS A 321 -9.37 -19.49 4.97
C CYS A 321 -8.98 -20.13 6.32
N SER A 322 -8.13 -19.47 7.15
CA SER A 322 -7.79 -19.86 8.55
C SER A 322 -6.57 -19.10 9.12
N LYS A 323 -6.51 -18.60 10.37
CA LYS A 323 -6.45 -19.39 11.62
C LYS A 323 -7.34 -18.81 12.71
N GLU A 324 -7.92 -19.73 13.50
CA GLU A 324 -8.83 -19.45 14.61
C GLU A 324 -8.32 -18.36 15.57
N LEU A 325 -9.08 -17.27 15.69
CA LEU A 325 -9.05 -16.43 16.88
C LEU A 325 -9.92 -17.09 17.96
N PHE A 326 -9.59 -16.87 19.25
CA PHE A 326 -10.29 -17.41 20.41
C PHE A 326 -11.83 -17.41 20.22
N GLY A 327 -12.38 -18.59 19.91
CA GLY A 327 -13.78 -18.75 19.49
C GLY A 327 -14.01 -19.78 18.37
N GLY A 328 -13.00 -20.11 17.57
CA GLY A 328 -13.07 -21.21 16.57
C GLY A 328 -13.49 -20.80 15.15
N TRP A 329 -13.31 -19.54 14.77
CA TRP A 329 -13.81 -18.97 13.50
C TRP A 329 -12.70 -18.80 12.45
N LYS A 330 -13.02 -19.02 11.18
CA LYS A 330 -12.10 -18.84 10.04
C LYS A 330 -12.35 -17.53 9.30
N ARG A 331 -11.26 -16.92 8.78
CA ARG A 331 -11.29 -15.71 7.96
C ARG A 331 -10.33 -15.85 6.78
N CYS A 332 -10.58 -15.09 5.72
CA CYS A 332 -9.69 -15.02 4.58
C CYS A 332 -8.34 -14.41 5.02
N ILE A 333 -7.27 -15.18 4.87
CA ILE A 333 -5.87 -14.78 5.18
C ILE A 333 -5.02 -14.90 3.91
N GLY A 334 -3.85 -14.27 3.85
CA GLY A 334 -2.95 -14.48 2.71
C GLY A 334 -1.94 -15.60 2.97
N ILE A 335 -1.27 -16.05 1.90
CA ILE A 335 -0.32 -17.17 1.91
C ILE A 335 1.05 -16.70 2.41
N ASP A 336 1.70 -17.40 3.35
CA ASP A 336 3.01 -16.97 3.86
C ASP A 336 4.13 -16.93 2.77
N CYS A 337 5.01 -15.92 2.79
CA CYS A 337 6.14 -15.75 1.86
C CYS A 337 7.34 -15.01 2.48
N ASN A 338 8.54 -15.10 1.88
CA ASN A 338 9.71 -14.32 2.32
C ASN A 338 10.22 -13.33 1.26
N PHE A 339 9.92 -13.55 -0.01
CA PHE A 339 10.23 -12.66 -1.14
C PHE A 339 9.23 -12.84 -2.27
N ASP A 340 9.08 -11.86 -3.18
CA ASP A 340 8.07 -11.86 -4.25
C ASP A 340 8.04 -13.13 -5.11
N GLY A 341 9.20 -13.75 -5.31
CA GLY A 341 9.34 -15.00 -6.09
C GLY A 341 8.75 -16.24 -5.41
N ASP A 342 8.43 -16.18 -4.12
CA ASP A 342 7.71 -17.23 -3.41
C ASP A 342 6.21 -17.22 -3.75
N CYS A 343 5.72 -16.13 -4.34
CA CYS A 343 4.32 -15.89 -4.63
C CYS A 343 4.04 -16.02 -6.13
N GLU A 344 3.03 -16.80 -6.53
CA GLU A 344 2.60 -16.86 -7.94
C GLU A 344 2.16 -15.48 -8.46
N THR A 345 1.68 -14.63 -7.55
CA THR A 345 1.32 -13.23 -7.82
C THR A 345 2.54 -12.33 -8.02
N GLY A 346 3.75 -12.73 -7.62
CA GLY A 346 4.95 -11.91 -7.72
C GLY A 346 4.98 -10.73 -6.76
N ARG A 347 4.24 -10.77 -5.64
CA ARG A 347 4.26 -9.76 -4.57
C ARG A 347 4.17 -10.42 -3.20
N CYS A 348 5.12 -10.12 -2.33
CA CYS A 348 5.25 -10.59 -0.97
C CYS A 348 5.38 -9.38 -0.02
N ASP A 349 4.43 -9.20 0.89
CA ASP A 349 4.43 -8.08 1.83
C ASP A 349 4.17 -8.58 3.25
N SER A 350 4.98 -8.13 4.20
CA SER A 350 4.86 -8.48 5.62
C SER A 350 4.79 -9.98 5.89
N GLY A 351 5.45 -10.77 5.04
CA GLY A 351 5.50 -12.22 5.13
C GLY A 351 4.34 -12.93 4.44
N VAL A 352 3.56 -12.24 3.59
CA VAL A 352 2.32 -12.77 2.99
C VAL A 352 2.21 -12.42 1.49
N CYS A 353 1.87 -13.39 0.66
CA CYS A 353 1.64 -13.24 -0.77
C CYS A 353 0.37 -12.44 -1.00
N LEU A 354 0.53 -11.30 -1.66
CA LEU A 354 -0.54 -10.39 -2.01
C LEU A 354 -0.76 -10.37 -3.52
N THR A 355 -1.93 -9.94 -3.96
CA THR A 355 -2.17 -9.66 -5.38
C THR A 355 -1.30 -8.48 -5.83
N LYS A 356 -0.83 -8.51 -7.09
CA LYS A 356 -0.10 -7.39 -7.69
C LYS A 356 -0.82 -6.06 -7.44
N ALA A 357 -0.04 -5.07 -7.04
CA ALA A 357 -0.46 -3.70 -6.86
C ALA A 357 -1.12 -3.16 -8.13
N THR A 358 -2.36 -2.70 -7.99
CA THR A 358 -3.02 -1.84 -8.97
C THR A 358 -2.61 -0.38 -8.72
N SER A 359 -2.97 0.53 -9.64
CA SER A 359 -2.63 1.96 -9.55
C SER A 359 -2.80 2.54 -8.14
N CYS A 360 -1.77 3.27 -7.69
CA CYS A 360 -1.70 4.01 -6.40
C CYS A 360 -1.38 3.19 -5.14
N MET A 361 -0.69 2.05 -5.25
CA MET A 361 0.00 1.43 -4.11
C MET A 361 1.51 1.60 -4.25
N ASP A 362 2.21 1.81 -3.13
CA ASP A 362 3.67 1.79 -3.09
C ASP A 362 4.17 0.40 -3.52
N CYS A 363 5.15 0.36 -4.42
CA CYS A 363 5.84 -0.86 -4.82
C CYS A 363 7.31 -0.75 -4.43
N ASP A 364 7.90 -1.86 -3.99
CA ASP A 364 9.33 -1.92 -3.72
C ASP A 364 10.10 -2.51 -4.91
N HIS A 365 9.42 -3.27 -5.80
CA HIS A 365 9.95 -3.84 -7.05
C HIS A 365 9.00 -3.72 -8.27
N ASP A 366 9.51 -3.92 -9.50
CA ASP A 366 8.72 -3.77 -10.75
C ASP A 366 7.78 -4.97 -10.95
N SER A 367 8.10 -6.09 -10.29
CA SER A 367 7.33 -7.33 -10.28
C SER A 367 5.93 -7.15 -9.72
N ASP A 368 5.76 -6.12 -8.90
CA ASP A 368 4.61 -5.94 -8.01
C ASP A 368 3.42 -5.32 -8.74
N CYS A 369 3.60 -4.75 -9.95
CA CYS A 369 2.61 -3.89 -10.59
C CYS A 369 1.70 -4.60 -11.62
N ALA A 370 0.46 -4.12 -11.74
CA ALA A 370 -0.46 -4.36 -12.85
C ALA A 370 -0.73 -3.03 -13.61
N GLY A 371 -0.55 -3.00 -14.95
CA GLY A 371 -0.75 -1.78 -15.79
C GLY A 371 -2.20 -1.24 -15.77
N VAL A 372 -2.59 -0.08 -16.32
CA VAL A 372 -1.98 0.99 -17.15
C VAL A 372 -2.59 2.32 -16.65
N SER A 373 -1.82 3.26 -16.08
CA SER A 373 -2.24 4.67 -15.94
C SER A 373 -1.11 5.56 -15.42
N THR A 374 -1.03 6.77 -15.98
CA THR A 374 0.03 7.77 -15.85
C THR A 374 -0.15 8.66 -14.62
N VAL A 375 0.78 8.58 -13.65
CA VAL A 375 1.43 9.66 -12.86
C VAL A 375 2.17 8.97 -11.71
N CYS A 376 3.50 8.99 -11.72
CA CYS A 376 4.32 8.39 -10.64
C CYS A 376 5.45 9.34 -10.22
N LEU A 377 5.70 9.44 -8.91
CA LEU A 377 6.95 9.97 -8.35
C LEU A 377 7.65 8.87 -7.54
N ASN A 378 8.94 8.77 -7.82
CA ASN A 378 10.03 8.07 -7.15
C ASN A 378 10.20 6.55 -7.27
N TYR A 379 9.19 5.68 -7.42
CA TYR A 379 9.43 4.29 -7.89
C TYR A 379 8.26 3.72 -8.72
N LYS A 380 8.52 3.59 -10.04
CA LYS A 380 7.98 2.64 -11.06
C LYS A 380 6.57 2.78 -11.66
N CYS A 381 6.51 2.85 -13.00
CA CYS A 381 5.65 2.04 -13.91
C CYS A 381 6.10 2.20 -15.38
N SER A 382 6.36 1.09 -16.09
CA SER A 382 6.54 1.03 -17.54
C SER A 382 5.24 0.59 -18.23
N ASN A 383 5.10 0.85 -19.54
CA ASN A 383 4.01 0.26 -20.31
C ASN A 383 4.18 -1.28 -20.45
N GLU A 384 3.21 -1.94 -21.07
CA GLU A 384 3.17 -3.40 -21.26
C GLU A 384 4.39 -4.00 -22.00
N PHE A 385 5.23 -3.16 -22.63
CA PHE A 385 6.44 -3.55 -23.33
C PHE A 385 7.75 -3.22 -22.59
N GLY A 386 7.66 -2.72 -21.34
CA GLY A 386 8.83 -2.33 -20.55
C GLY A 386 9.45 -0.99 -20.96
N LEU A 387 8.71 -0.15 -21.70
CA LEU A 387 9.19 1.15 -22.19
C LEU A 387 8.62 2.32 -21.37
N MET A 388 9.43 3.35 -21.17
CA MET A 388 9.15 4.54 -20.35
C MET A 388 8.49 5.65 -21.19
N ASP A 389 7.57 6.42 -20.61
CA ASP A 389 6.90 7.52 -21.32
C ASP A 389 7.81 8.75 -21.49
N ASN A 390 7.31 9.78 -22.21
CA ASN A 390 8.00 11.06 -22.30
C ASN A 390 8.02 11.71 -20.91
N HIS A 391 9.16 12.31 -20.54
CA HIS A 391 9.48 12.94 -19.25
C HIS A 391 10.01 11.99 -18.15
N CYS A 392 10.17 10.68 -18.43
CA CYS A 392 10.94 9.78 -17.57
C CYS A 392 12.46 9.91 -17.77
N PHE A 393 13.26 9.64 -16.72
CA PHE A 393 14.71 9.54 -16.87
C PHE A 393 15.10 8.29 -17.65
N CYS A 394 16.02 8.42 -18.61
CA CYS A 394 16.46 7.35 -19.48
C CYS A 394 17.98 7.33 -19.62
N ARG A 395 18.54 6.17 -19.97
CA ARG A 395 19.96 6.03 -20.35
C ARG A 395 20.13 5.94 -21.85
N THR A 396 19.19 5.30 -22.56
CA THR A 396 19.24 5.16 -24.01
C THR A 396 17.86 5.34 -24.64
N GLY A 397 17.81 5.66 -25.94
CA GLY A 397 16.54 5.84 -26.64
C GLY A 397 15.66 4.58 -26.68
N ILE A 398 16.26 3.39 -26.53
CA ILE A 398 15.51 2.11 -26.50
C ILE A 398 14.64 1.99 -25.25
N GLU A 399 14.95 2.69 -24.17
CA GLU A 399 14.19 2.65 -22.91
C GLU A 399 12.95 3.55 -22.97
N CYS A 400 12.86 4.44 -23.96
CA CYS A 400 11.75 5.36 -24.14
C CYS A 400 10.75 4.80 -25.15
N ASP A 401 9.45 4.87 -24.85
CA ASP A 401 8.36 4.56 -25.77
C ASP A 401 8.43 5.42 -27.04
N SER A 402 8.90 6.66 -26.89
CA SER A 402 9.18 7.57 -28.00
C SER A 402 10.44 7.24 -28.80
N GLY A 403 11.30 6.33 -28.33
CA GLY A 403 12.59 6.02 -28.96
C GLY A 403 13.68 7.11 -28.81
N ARG A 404 13.38 8.23 -28.13
CA ARG A 404 14.26 9.41 -28.04
C ARG A 404 14.56 9.76 -26.59
N CYS A 405 15.84 9.71 -26.25
CA CYS A 405 16.39 9.99 -24.92
C CYS A 405 17.42 11.13 -25.05
N GLU A 406 17.18 12.27 -24.41
CA GLU A 406 18.01 13.47 -24.53
C GLU A 406 18.29 14.14 -23.17
N GLY A 407 19.48 14.70 -23.04
CA GLY A 407 19.96 15.36 -21.82
C GLY A 407 21.42 14.99 -21.55
N THR A 408 22.00 15.58 -20.52
CA THR A 408 23.38 15.28 -20.10
C THR A 408 23.37 14.48 -18.81
N PHE A 409 24.25 13.48 -18.71
CA PHE A 409 24.35 12.62 -17.53
C PHE A 409 24.55 13.46 -16.25
N PRO A 410 23.86 13.16 -15.14
CA PRO A 410 23.10 11.94 -14.86
C PRO A 410 21.61 12.00 -15.22
N TYR A 411 21.15 13.04 -15.93
CA TYR A 411 19.73 13.30 -16.16
C TYR A 411 19.31 13.35 -17.64
N PRO A 412 19.55 12.30 -18.45
CA PRO A 412 18.88 12.19 -19.75
C PRO A 412 17.41 11.82 -19.54
N MET A 413 16.50 12.39 -20.32
CA MET A 413 15.06 12.18 -20.22
C MET A 413 14.44 11.77 -21.55
N CYS A 414 13.40 10.94 -21.50
CA CYS A 414 12.62 10.56 -22.65
C CYS A 414 11.87 11.77 -23.21
N GLN A 415 12.03 12.04 -24.50
CA GLN A 415 11.45 13.19 -25.18
C GLN A 415 10.59 12.73 -26.34
N ALA A 416 9.56 13.50 -26.70
CA ALA A 416 8.75 13.20 -27.88
C ALA A 416 9.61 13.25 -29.17
N LYS A 417 9.27 12.45 -30.19
CA LYS A 417 9.94 12.52 -31.50
C LYS A 417 9.70 13.88 -32.17
N LEU A 418 10.69 14.34 -32.93
CA LEU A 418 10.70 15.60 -33.66
C LEU A 418 9.83 15.52 -34.92
N ALA A 419 9.03 16.56 -35.16
CA ALA A 419 8.27 16.73 -36.40
C ALA A 419 9.18 17.14 -37.57
N ASP A 420 8.65 17.05 -38.80
CA ASP A 420 9.36 17.47 -40.01
C ASP A 420 9.84 18.93 -39.90
N GLY A 421 11.09 19.19 -40.24
CA GLY A 421 11.75 20.49 -40.06
C GLY A 421 12.50 20.64 -38.72
N GLY A 422 12.34 19.71 -37.78
CA GLY A 422 13.09 19.70 -36.50
C GLY A 422 14.54 19.25 -36.67
N SER A 423 15.48 19.88 -35.96
CA SER A 423 16.90 19.50 -36.05
C SER A 423 17.17 18.18 -35.33
N CYS A 424 17.76 17.21 -36.02
CA CYS A 424 17.91 15.84 -35.56
C CYS A 424 19.35 15.34 -35.71
N VAL A 425 19.72 14.30 -34.96
CA VAL A 425 21.06 13.68 -35.02
C VAL A 425 20.99 12.25 -35.59
N LYS A 426 19.88 11.55 -35.37
CA LYS A 426 19.63 10.20 -35.90
C LYS A 426 18.17 10.04 -36.32
N GLY A 427 17.90 9.13 -37.27
CA GLY A 427 16.55 8.94 -37.82
C GLY A 427 15.48 8.60 -36.77
N SER A 428 15.86 7.90 -35.69
CA SER A 428 14.96 7.58 -34.56
C SER A 428 14.42 8.81 -33.83
N ASP A 429 15.11 9.95 -33.94
CA ASP A 429 14.68 11.20 -33.30
C ASP A 429 13.47 11.81 -34.04
N CYS A 430 13.27 11.46 -35.32
CA CYS A 430 12.22 12.02 -36.17
C CYS A 430 10.97 11.15 -36.20
N ILE A 431 9.80 11.77 -36.25
CA ILE A 431 8.51 11.07 -36.44
C ILE A 431 8.52 10.29 -37.76
N SER A 432 9.12 10.84 -38.82
CA SER A 432 9.29 10.17 -40.11
C SER A 432 10.28 8.99 -40.08
N GLY A 433 11.04 8.83 -38.99
CA GLY A 433 12.13 7.86 -38.88
C GLY A 433 13.37 8.24 -39.68
N PHE A 434 13.38 9.40 -40.36
CA PHE A 434 14.43 9.82 -41.26
C PHE A 434 14.96 11.22 -40.91
N CYS A 435 16.24 11.26 -40.53
CA CYS A 435 16.98 12.50 -40.35
C CYS A 435 17.78 12.77 -41.62
N GLY A 436 17.43 13.86 -42.32
CA GLY A 436 18.04 14.23 -43.59
C GLY A 436 19.49 14.68 -43.44
N TRP A 437 20.18 14.81 -44.58
CA TRP A 437 21.61 15.15 -44.64
C TRP A 437 21.96 16.52 -44.03
N SER A 438 20.96 17.39 -43.86
CA SER A 438 21.11 18.70 -43.22
C SER A 438 20.90 18.65 -41.70
N TYR A 439 20.83 17.47 -41.08
CA TYR A 439 20.47 17.29 -39.66
C TYR A 439 19.08 17.86 -39.34
N VAL A 440 18.13 17.63 -40.25
CA VAL A 440 16.73 18.08 -40.13
C VAL A 440 15.80 16.92 -40.49
N CYS A 441 14.72 16.73 -39.74
CA CYS A 441 13.72 15.71 -40.02
C CYS A 441 13.01 16.01 -41.34
N GLU A 442 13.03 15.07 -42.28
CA GLU A 442 12.43 15.23 -43.60
C GLU A 442 11.25 14.28 -43.78
N LYS A 443 10.24 14.71 -44.55
CA LYS A 443 9.12 13.85 -44.96
C LYS A 443 9.65 12.77 -45.88
N THR A 444 9.37 11.51 -45.55
CA THR A 444 9.53 10.39 -46.48
C THR A 444 8.57 10.60 -47.67
N THR A 445 9.06 11.16 -48.77
CA THR A 445 8.39 11.01 -50.06
C THR A 445 8.50 9.55 -50.44
N ALA A 446 7.35 8.89 -50.59
CA ALA A 446 7.25 7.48 -50.89
C ALA A 446 8.12 7.10 -52.11
N THR A 447 9.21 6.35 -51.88
CA THR A 447 9.84 5.39 -52.83
C THR A 447 11.11 4.76 -52.21
N GLU A 448 11.03 4.14 -51.02
CA GLU A 448 12.17 3.32 -50.52
C GLU A 448 11.86 1.99 -49.80
N PRO A 449 10.61 1.52 -49.55
CA PRO A 449 10.41 0.14 -49.07
C PRO A 449 10.68 -0.91 -50.17
N GLY A 450 10.50 -0.55 -51.44
CA GLY A 450 10.63 -1.48 -52.57
C GLY A 450 12.06 -1.91 -52.86
N TYR A 451 13.06 -1.04 -52.63
CA TYR A 451 14.44 -1.33 -53.01
C TYR A 451 15.14 -2.29 -52.03
N ARG A 452 14.81 -2.20 -50.74
CA ARG A 452 15.33 -3.12 -49.71
C ARG A 452 14.69 -4.49 -49.80
N ALA A 453 13.37 -4.56 -50.03
CA ALA A 453 12.68 -5.84 -50.24
C ALA A 453 13.14 -6.54 -51.53
N PHE A 454 13.38 -5.78 -52.62
CA PHE A 454 13.92 -6.33 -53.87
C PHE A 454 15.38 -6.81 -53.74
N MET A 455 16.22 -6.09 -53.00
CA MET A 455 17.60 -6.52 -52.72
C MET A 455 17.65 -7.76 -51.82
N TRP A 456 16.82 -7.84 -50.78
CA TRP A 456 16.71 -9.05 -49.94
C TRP A 456 16.11 -10.23 -50.69
N PHE A 457 15.13 -9.99 -51.56
CA PHE A 457 14.58 -11.03 -52.43
C PHE A 457 15.63 -11.55 -53.42
N LEU A 458 16.45 -10.67 -54.02
CA LEU A 458 17.54 -11.09 -54.89
C LEU A 458 18.67 -11.84 -54.16
N ILE A 459 18.98 -11.45 -52.92
CA ILE A 459 19.97 -12.15 -52.07
C ILE A 459 19.42 -13.52 -51.65
N ALA A 460 18.17 -13.62 -51.22
CA ALA A 460 17.54 -14.88 -50.86
C ALA A 460 17.39 -15.83 -52.05
N VAL A 461 17.03 -15.32 -53.24
CA VAL A 461 16.99 -16.12 -54.47
C VAL A 461 18.39 -16.57 -54.89
N ALA A 462 19.42 -15.73 -54.70
CA ALA A 462 20.80 -16.11 -54.95
C ALA A 462 21.30 -17.18 -53.96
N GLU A 463 20.98 -17.06 -52.67
CA GLU A 463 21.33 -18.04 -51.65
C GLU A 463 20.62 -19.38 -51.86
N VAL A 464 19.33 -19.37 -52.20
CA VAL A 464 18.57 -20.60 -52.52
C VAL A 464 19.07 -21.22 -53.83
N ALA A 465 19.44 -20.43 -54.84
CA ALA A 465 20.03 -20.94 -56.08
C ALA A 465 21.44 -21.52 -55.86
N ILE A 466 22.24 -20.92 -54.98
CA ILE A 466 23.57 -21.42 -54.58
C ILE A 466 23.43 -22.71 -53.77
N LEU A 467 22.50 -22.76 -52.81
CA LEU A 467 22.24 -23.95 -51.98
C LEU A 467 21.60 -25.09 -52.78
N TYR A 468 20.70 -24.80 -53.72
CA TYR A 468 20.12 -25.78 -54.65
C TYR A 468 21.15 -26.28 -55.67
N GLY A 469 22.03 -25.38 -56.14
CA GLY A 469 23.18 -25.72 -56.99
C GLY A 469 24.18 -26.63 -56.28
N LEU A 470 24.52 -26.32 -55.01
CA LEU A 470 25.38 -27.14 -54.15
C LEU A 470 24.72 -28.48 -53.83
N TYR A 471 23.41 -28.52 -53.55
CA TYR A 471 22.66 -29.75 -53.32
C TYR A 471 22.64 -30.66 -54.55
N ARG A 472 22.48 -30.11 -55.77
CA ARG A 472 22.60 -30.89 -57.01
C ARG A 472 24.04 -31.32 -57.33
N LEU A 473 25.04 -30.53 -56.94
CA LEU A 473 26.48 -30.87 -57.10
C LEU A 473 26.93 -31.97 -56.14
N PHE A 474 26.34 -32.07 -54.95
CA PHE A 474 26.76 -33.03 -53.91
C PHE A 474 25.84 -34.25 -53.74
N CYS A 475 24.58 -34.19 -54.20
CA CYS A 475 23.61 -35.29 -54.06
C CYS A 475 22.89 -35.69 -55.36
N GLY A 476 23.21 -35.06 -56.49
CA GLY A 476 22.61 -35.34 -57.79
C GLY A 476 23.39 -36.37 -58.60
N GLY A 477 23.30 -37.65 -58.25
CA GLY A 477 23.83 -38.72 -59.10
C GLY A 477 23.48 -40.13 -58.61
N GLY A 478 22.47 -40.76 -59.19
CA GLY A 478 22.29 -42.21 -59.09
C GLY A 478 20.92 -42.77 -59.49
N ARG A 479 20.94 -43.58 -60.58
CA ARG A 479 19.90 -44.42 -61.24
C ARG A 479 19.08 -43.73 -62.33
N ASP A 480 19.12 -44.11 -63.62
CA ASP A 480 19.72 -45.25 -64.35
C ASP A 480 19.99 -44.84 -65.82
N GLY A 481 21.00 -45.46 -66.46
CA GLY A 481 21.09 -45.60 -67.93
C GLY A 481 22.32 -45.00 -68.64
N TYR A 482 23.24 -45.87 -69.09
CA TYR A 482 24.11 -45.82 -70.30
C TYR A 482 24.45 -44.43 -70.89
N THR A 483 25.70 -43.97 -71.04
CA THR A 483 26.77 -44.52 -71.91
C THR A 483 28.12 -43.80 -71.65
N GLU A 484 29.23 -44.44 -72.04
CA GLU A 484 30.58 -43.87 -72.14
C GLU A 484 30.64 -42.58 -72.97
N VAL A 485 31.25 -41.49 -72.46
CA VAL A 485 31.89 -40.47 -73.31
C VAL A 485 33.09 -39.79 -72.60
N SER A 486 34.26 -40.10 -73.17
CA SER A 486 35.52 -39.34 -73.37
C SER A 486 36.04 -38.23 -72.42
N SER A 487 37.35 -38.32 -72.23
CA SER A 487 38.28 -37.51 -71.43
C SER A 487 38.53 -36.06 -71.92
N ASN A 488 37.52 -35.24 -72.14
CA ASN A 488 37.75 -33.83 -72.53
C ASN A 488 36.87 -32.76 -71.85
N GLU A 489 36.08 -33.10 -70.83
CA GLU A 489 35.27 -32.12 -70.06
C GLU A 489 35.92 -31.63 -68.75
N ASN A 490 37.17 -32.02 -68.47
CA ASN A 490 37.85 -31.72 -67.20
C ASN A 490 38.67 -30.40 -67.19
N GLU A 491 38.75 -29.69 -68.33
CA GLU A 491 39.46 -28.39 -68.44
C GLU A 491 38.52 -27.17 -68.34
N ILE A 492 37.25 -27.30 -68.72
CA ILE A 492 36.28 -26.18 -68.66
C ILE A 492 35.72 -25.98 -67.24
N MET A 493 35.57 -27.08 -66.47
CA MET A 493 35.15 -27.02 -65.06
C MET A 493 36.21 -26.38 -64.14
N LYS A 494 37.51 -26.50 -64.46
CA LYS A 494 38.61 -25.90 -63.67
C LYS A 494 38.78 -24.40 -63.90
N ARG A 495 38.37 -23.85 -65.05
CA ARG A 495 38.41 -22.39 -65.30
C ARG A 495 37.20 -21.64 -64.72
N LYS A 496 36.01 -22.26 -64.63
CA LYS A 496 34.83 -21.62 -64.02
C LYS A 496 34.90 -21.58 -62.48
N ALA A 497 35.56 -22.55 -61.84
CA ALA A 497 35.77 -22.53 -60.38
C ALA A 497 36.77 -21.43 -59.92
N LYS A 498 37.75 -21.05 -60.76
CA LYS A 498 38.76 -20.02 -60.40
C LYS A 498 38.24 -18.59 -60.44
N VAL A 499 37.23 -18.29 -61.27
CA VAL A 499 36.61 -16.94 -61.31
C VAL A 499 35.63 -16.77 -60.14
N LEU A 500 34.91 -17.82 -59.75
CA LEU A 500 33.96 -17.77 -58.64
C LEU A 500 34.64 -17.63 -57.26
N PHE A 501 35.81 -18.23 -57.06
CA PHE A 501 36.58 -18.11 -55.81
C PHE A 501 37.26 -16.73 -55.63
N GLY A 502 37.57 -16.03 -56.73
CA GLY A 502 38.12 -14.67 -56.69
C GLY A 502 37.09 -13.62 -56.24
N SER A 503 35.83 -13.77 -56.64
CA SER A 503 34.75 -12.84 -56.29
C SER A 503 34.30 -12.97 -54.84
N ILE A 504 34.26 -14.19 -54.29
CA ILE A 504 33.85 -14.45 -52.91
C ILE A 504 34.90 -13.97 -51.91
N SER A 505 36.19 -14.09 -52.25
CA SER A 505 37.29 -13.63 -51.38
C SER A 505 37.36 -12.10 -51.29
N ALA A 506 37.02 -11.38 -52.37
CA ALA A 506 36.98 -9.91 -52.36
C ALA A 506 35.81 -9.35 -51.53
N ILE A 507 34.65 -10.01 -51.56
CA ILE A 507 33.47 -9.61 -50.79
C ILE A 507 33.69 -9.82 -49.28
N ILE A 508 34.33 -10.93 -48.90
CA ILE A 508 34.69 -11.21 -47.51
C ILE A 508 35.75 -10.21 -47.01
N LEU A 509 36.72 -9.82 -47.84
CA LEU A 509 37.72 -8.83 -47.46
C LEU A 509 37.11 -7.43 -47.27
N ILE A 510 36.16 -7.04 -48.12
CA ILE A 510 35.43 -5.77 -47.98
C ILE A 510 34.55 -5.77 -46.72
N ALA A 511 33.88 -6.88 -46.41
CA ALA A 511 33.08 -7.02 -45.18
C ALA A 511 33.93 -6.98 -43.90
N ILE A 512 35.13 -7.56 -43.93
CA ILE A 512 36.08 -7.51 -42.81
C ILE A 512 36.68 -6.11 -42.66
N VAL A 513 37.01 -5.42 -43.76
CA VAL A 513 37.50 -4.03 -43.71
C VAL A 513 36.40 -3.07 -43.24
N VAL A 514 35.15 -3.25 -43.64
CA VAL A 514 34.01 -2.46 -43.14
C VAL A 514 33.75 -2.73 -41.65
N SER A 515 33.92 -3.98 -41.18
CA SER A 515 33.84 -4.31 -39.75
C SER A 515 35.03 -3.78 -38.92
N LEU A 516 36.23 -3.73 -39.49
CA LEU A 516 37.43 -3.18 -38.84
C LEU A 516 37.46 -1.65 -38.85
N VAL A 517 36.82 -1.00 -39.83
CA VAL A 517 36.69 0.48 -39.88
C VAL A 517 35.56 0.97 -38.96
N THR A 518 34.49 0.18 -38.76
CA THR A 518 33.41 0.51 -37.81
C THR A 518 33.77 0.25 -36.34
N THR A 519 34.76 -0.60 -36.06
CA THR A 519 35.27 -0.84 -34.69
C THR A 519 36.45 0.06 -34.28
N ARG A 520 36.93 0.97 -35.14
CA ARG A 520 38.12 1.80 -34.88
C ARG A 520 37.90 3.32 -34.83
N THR A 521 36.67 3.79 -34.61
CA THR A 521 36.37 5.21 -34.34
C THR A 521 35.71 5.49 -32.99
N PHE A 522 35.82 4.57 -32.02
CA PHE A 522 35.47 4.84 -30.61
C PHE A 522 36.59 4.40 -29.66
N ARG A 523 37.80 4.95 -29.84
CA ARG A 523 38.81 5.06 -28.77
C ARG A 523 39.91 6.08 -29.13
N SER A 524 39.63 7.35 -28.85
CA SER A 524 40.60 8.44 -28.64
C SER A 524 39.77 9.70 -28.39
N THR A 525 39.44 10.04 -27.13
CA THR A 525 40.31 10.89 -26.29
C THR A 525 40.04 10.65 -24.80
N LEU A 526 41.05 10.18 -24.07
CA LEU A 526 41.21 10.47 -22.64
C LEU A 526 42.70 10.37 -22.32
N MET A 527 43.34 11.55 -22.24
CA MET A 527 44.67 11.71 -21.70
C MET A 527 44.60 11.63 -20.17
N LEU A 528 45.36 10.70 -19.60
CA LEU A 528 45.96 10.85 -18.28
C LEU A 528 47.41 11.31 -18.48
N PRO A 529 47.99 12.17 -17.62
CA PRO A 529 49.43 12.30 -17.54
C PRO A 529 49.99 11.17 -16.65
N GLN A 530 50.93 10.42 -17.20
CA GLN A 530 51.83 9.55 -16.43
C GLN A 530 52.95 10.39 -15.81
N PHE A 531 53.34 10.07 -14.58
CA PHE A 531 54.73 10.24 -14.14
C PHE A 531 55.35 8.86 -13.91
N SER A 532 56.52 8.67 -14.52
CA SER A 532 57.28 7.42 -14.58
C SER A 532 58.17 7.27 -13.35
N MET A 533 58.45 6.02 -12.94
CA MET A 533 59.65 5.71 -12.18
C MET A 533 60.47 4.62 -12.88
N ASN A 534 61.76 4.89 -12.93
CA ASN A 534 62.85 4.21 -13.63
C ASN A 534 63.31 2.96 -12.84
N PRO A 535 63.68 1.82 -13.46
CA PRO A 535 64.16 0.66 -12.74
C PRO A 535 65.69 0.66 -12.68
N ASN A 536 66.25 1.00 -11.52
CA ASN A 536 67.58 0.58 -11.11
C ASN A 536 67.72 0.71 -9.58
N GLU A 537 68.31 -0.33 -8.97
CA GLU A 537 68.91 -0.39 -7.61
C GLU A 537 68.06 -0.92 -6.43
N THR A 538 68.21 -2.24 -6.22
CA THR A 538 68.39 -3.02 -4.97
C THR A 538 67.35 -3.04 -3.83
N PRO A 539 67.22 -4.19 -3.12
CA PRO A 539 66.10 -4.49 -2.23
C PRO A 539 66.43 -4.17 -0.76
N LEU A 540 65.55 -3.46 -0.05
CA LEU A 540 65.60 -3.35 1.40
C LEU A 540 64.20 -3.20 2.02
N ASP A 541 63.75 -4.34 2.57
CA ASP A 541 63.11 -4.51 3.87
C ASP A 541 61.77 -3.80 4.16
N VAL A 542 60.66 -4.54 4.02
CA VAL A 542 59.37 -4.21 4.64
C VAL A 542 59.16 -5.14 5.84
N SER A 543 59.97 -4.92 6.87
CA SER A 543 59.72 -5.38 8.24
C SER A 543 59.05 -4.27 9.06
N ILE A 544 58.09 -3.50 8.52
CA ILE A 544 57.27 -2.53 9.30
C ILE A 544 55.84 -2.46 8.74
N LEU A 545 55.09 -3.56 8.83
CA LEU A 545 53.61 -3.55 8.87
C LEU A 545 53.08 -4.52 9.93
N ARG A 546 53.84 -4.67 11.02
CA ARG A 546 53.39 -5.22 12.32
C ARG A 546 53.64 -4.21 13.42
N SER A 547 52.99 -3.06 13.36
CA SER A 547 52.77 -2.18 14.53
C SER A 547 52.01 -0.91 14.09
N MET A 548 50.76 -1.06 13.68
CA MET A 548 49.79 0.00 13.92
C MET A 548 48.58 -0.67 14.57
N ASN A 549 48.71 -0.85 15.88
CA ASN A 549 47.58 -0.71 16.79
C ASN A 549 46.95 0.64 16.45
N ILE A 550 45.95 0.64 15.57
CA ILE A 550 44.97 1.71 15.55
C ILE A 550 44.11 1.42 16.78
N PRO A 551 44.14 2.26 17.82
CA PRO A 551 43.29 2.07 18.96
C PRO A 551 41.84 2.14 18.47
N SER A 552 40.99 1.28 19.02
CA SER A 552 39.56 1.52 19.07
C SER A 552 39.31 2.83 19.82
N THR A 553 39.46 3.97 19.15
CA THR A 553 38.96 5.24 19.67
C THR A 553 37.48 5.24 19.38
N HIS A 554 36.71 4.75 20.36
CA HIS A 554 35.35 5.17 20.57
C HIS A 554 35.29 6.69 20.36
N THR A 555 34.63 7.14 19.30
CA THR A 555 34.17 8.53 19.23
C THR A 555 33.15 8.68 20.35
N HIS A 556 33.63 9.14 21.51
CA HIS A 556 32.79 9.54 22.62
C HIS A 556 31.92 10.69 22.13
N SER A 557 30.66 10.40 21.79
CA SER A 557 29.60 11.34 22.13
C SER A 557 29.71 11.54 23.64
N VAL A 558 30.18 12.71 24.08
CA VAL A 558 30.11 13.07 25.50
C VAL A 558 28.63 13.36 25.78
N GLN A 559 27.85 12.29 25.96
CA GLN A 559 26.42 12.37 26.25
C GLN A 559 26.24 12.61 27.75
N PHE A 560 25.58 13.71 28.11
CA PHE A 560 25.14 13.97 29.49
C PHE A 560 23.93 13.12 29.91
N PHE A 561 23.29 12.46 28.94
CA PHE A 561 22.24 11.51 29.22
C PHE A 561 22.84 10.13 29.41
N THR A 562 22.42 9.46 30.48
CA THR A 562 22.58 8.01 30.55
C THR A 562 21.62 7.43 29.51
N GLU A 563 22.10 6.69 28.52
CA GLU A 563 21.20 5.99 27.60
C GLU A 563 20.54 4.80 28.33
N LEU A 564 19.25 4.58 28.08
CA LEU A 564 18.55 3.40 28.59
C LEU A 564 19.16 2.14 27.93
N PRO A 565 19.69 1.18 28.70
CA PRO A 565 20.25 -0.04 28.12
C PRO A 565 19.15 -0.96 27.60
N TRP A 566 19.35 -1.48 26.40
CA TRP A 566 18.48 -2.50 25.79
C TRP A 566 19.19 -3.85 25.76
N GLU A 567 18.57 -4.86 26.37
CA GLU A 567 19.01 -6.26 26.32
C GLU A 567 18.34 -6.96 25.14
N ASN A 568 19.12 -7.50 24.21
CA ASN A 568 18.61 -8.36 23.15
C ASN A 568 18.43 -9.79 23.68
N ARG A 569 17.21 -10.31 23.62
CA ARG A 569 16.88 -11.66 24.08
C ARG A 569 16.72 -12.62 22.91
N SER A 570 16.63 -13.92 23.22
CA SER A 570 16.58 -14.99 22.22
C SER A 570 15.35 -14.98 21.32
N ASP A 571 14.30 -14.25 21.71
CA ASP A 571 13.10 -13.99 20.90
C ASP A 571 13.32 -12.89 19.84
N GLY A 572 14.50 -12.26 19.82
CA GLY A 572 14.83 -11.16 18.90
C GLY A 572 14.28 -9.81 19.33
N HIS A 573 13.67 -9.71 20.52
CA HIS A 573 13.11 -8.47 21.05
C HIS A 573 14.09 -7.79 22.02
N LEU A 574 13.94 -6.47 22.17
CA LEU A 574 14.79 -5.63 23.02
C LEU A 574 14.08 -5.31 24.33
N TYR A 575 14.73 -5.57 25.46
CA TYR A 575 14.16 -5.39 26.79
C TYR A 575 14.88 -4.27 27.55
N GLY A 576 14.12 -3.34 28.13
CA GLY A 576 14.63 -2.21 28.90
C GLY A 576 13.87 -2.04 30.21
N ILE A 577 14.53 -1.48 31.23
CA ILE A 577 13.94 -1.23 32.55
C ILE A 577 14.11 0.24 32.91
N LEU A 578 13.00 0.95 33.05
CA LEU A 578 12.91 2.34 33.47
C LEU A 578 12.35 2.39 34.89
N GLU A 579 13.01 3.09 35.79
CA GLU A 579 12.55 3.31 37.16
C GLU A 579 11.96 4.70 37.30
N PHE A 580 10.78 4.79 37.90
CA PHE A 580 10.21 6.02 38.40
C PHE A 580 10.43 6.10 39.92
N CYS A 581 11.00 7.21 40.40
CA CYS A 581 11.34 7.36 41.81
C CYS A 581 11.06 8.78 42.33
N SER A 582 11.06 8.92 43.66
CA SER A 582 10.83 10.19 44.34
C SER A 582 11.73 10.36 45.56
N ASP A 583 11.97 11.60 45.98
CA ASP A 583 12.69 11.92 47.22
C ASP A 583 11.76 12.03 48.45
N GLY A 584 10.45 11.84 48.26
CA GLY A 584 9.41 12.01 49.27
C GLY A 584 8.94 13.46 49.47
N ASN A 585 9.52 14.45 48.76
CA ASN A 585 9.19 15.88 48.84
C ASN A 585 8.79 16.43 47.46
N GLU A 586 7.93 15.70 46.72
CA GLU A 586 7.40 16.09 45.41
C GLU A 586 8.44 16.26 44.27
N THR A 587 9.70 15.85 44.49
CA THR A 587 10.66 15.70 43.39
C THR A 587 10.57 14.29 42.84
N TYR A 588 10.39 14.18 41.52
CA TYR A 588 10.24 12.91 40.81
C TYR A 588 11.27 12.83 39.67
N ALA A 589 11.64 11.62 39.28
CA ALA A 589 12.54 11.41 38.15
C ALA A 589 12.33 10.04 37.52
N TYR A 590 12.86 9.89 36.31
CA TYR A 590 13.12 8.60 35.72
C TYR A 590 14.61 8.26 35.80
N GLY A 591 14.92 6.97 35.93
CA GLY A 591 16.28 6.45 35.96
C GLY A 591 16.39 5.08 35.32
N VAL A 592 17.62 4.65 35.07
CA VAL A 592 17.90 3.24 34.72
C VAL A 592 17.82 2.37 35.97
N LYS A 593 17.64 1.05 35.82
CA LYS A 593 17.56 0.08 36.93
C LYS A 593 18.65 0.32 37.99
N GLY A 594 18.24 0.54 39.23
CA GLY A 594 19.07 0.77 40.41
C GLY A 594 19.72 2.15 40.50
N ASN A 595 19.41 3.08 39.59
CA ASN A 595 20.07 4.38 39.51
C ASN A 595 19.10 5.52 39.15
N CYS A 596 17.91 5.49 39.73
CA CYS A 596 16.97 6.62 39.70
C CYS A 596 17.27 7.60 40.83
N VAL A 597 17.56 8.86 40.48
CA VAL A 597 17.89 9.93 41.43
C VAL A 597 17.05 11.17 41.11
N PRO A 598 16.10 11.56 41.98
CA PRO A 598 15.29 12.76 41.80
C PRO A 598 16.15 14.02 41.58
N GLY A 599 15.77 14.83 40.59
CA GLY A 599 16.47 16.06 40.22
C GLY A 599 17.69 15.91 39.30
N GLN A 600 18.05 14.67 38.91
CA GLN A 600 18.99 14.36 37.83
C GLN A 600 18.27 14.27 36.46
N PRO A 601 18.99 14.38 35.34
CA PRO A 601 18.41 14.16 34.02
C PRO A 601 17.94 12.72 33.86
N SER A 602 16.71 12.54 33.37
CA SER A 602 16.17 11.23 33.01
C SER A 602 16.98 10.60 31.87
N PRO A 603 17.00 9.26 31.74
CA PRO A 603 17.77 8.61 30.71
C PRO A 603 17.27 8.94 29.30
N LEU A 604 18.17 8.91 28.30
CA LEU A 604 17.80 8.99 26.90
C LEU A 604 17.26 7.63 26.45
N ILE A 605 16.02 7.58 26.00
CA ILE A 605 15.47 6.40 25.33
C ILE A 605 15.83 6.51 23.86
N ARG A 606 16.62 5.56 23.35
CA ARG A 606 17.03 5.52 21.94
C ARG A 606 16.58 4.22 21.31
N MET A 607 15.76 4.31 20.26
CA MET A 607 15.14 3.17 19.57
C MET A 607 15.38 3.27 18.06
N LYS A 608 15.01 2.24 17.30
CA LYS A 608 15.18 2.14 15.84
C LYS A 608 13.96 1.50 15.18
N PRO A 609 13.66 1.84 13.91
CA PRO A 609 12.71 1.12 13.08
C PRO A 609 13.00 -0.39 13.00
N LYS A 610 11.98 -1.20 12.69
CA LYS A 610 12.05 -2.67 12.55
C LYS A 610 12.37 -3.45 13.82
N HIS A 611 12.09 -2.87 15.00
CA HIS A 611 12.40 -3.52 16.27
C HIS A 611 11.20 -3.50 17.21
N HIS A 612 11.09 -4.58 18.00
CA HIS A 612 10.17 -4.69 19.13
C HIS A 612 10.90 -4.37 20.43
N TYR A 613 10.33 -3.45 21.21
CA TYR A 613 10.83 -3.00 22.49
C TYR A 613 9.84 -3.33 23.60
N HIS A 614 10.33 -4.02 24.63
CA HIS A 614 9.64 -4.30 25.87
C HIS A 614 10.24 -3.42 26.96
N LEU A 615 9.52 -2.35 27.33
CA LEU A 615 9.94 -1.44 28.38
C LEU A 615 9.19 -1.75 29.66
N ILE A 616 9.90 -2.11 30.73
CA ILE A 616 9.31 -2.32 32.05
C ILE A 616 9.47 -1.04 32.85
N LEU A 617 8.34 -0.43 33.21
CA LEU A 617 8.29 0.69 34.14
C LEU A 617 8.16 0.16 35.57
N VAL A 618 9.13 0.47 36.41
CA VAL A 618 9.20 0.13 37.83
C VAL A 618 8.82 1.35 38.65
N ASN A 619 7.75 1.29 39.44
CA ASN A 619 7.38 2.41 40.31
C ASN A 619 7.96 2.22 41.72
N ASN A 620 9.05 2.95 41.99
CA ASN A 620 9.67 3.06 43.32
C ASN A 620 9.29 4.36 44.05
N ALA A 621 8.39 5.16 43.49
CA ALA A 621 7.86 6.35 44.14
C ALA A 621 6.69 5.99 45.08
N HIS A 622 6.15 7.01 45.75
CA HIS A 622 5.06 6.88 46.71
C HIS A 622 3.69 7.25 46.13
N ILE A 623 3.61 7.48 44.82
CA ILE A 623 2.38 7.83 44.09
C ILE A 623 2.24 6.97 42.82
N ASP A 624 1.01 6.85 42.35
CA ASP A 624 0.66 6.23 41.07
C ASP A 624 1.33 6.97 39.90
N THR A 625 1.76 6.23 38.89
CA THR A 625 2.33 6.79 37.66
C THR A 625 1.93 6.00 36.42
N ASN A 626 2.30 6.49 35.24
CA ASN A 626 2.33 5.75 33.98
C ASN A 626 3.34 6.41 33.02
N LEU A 627 3.43 5.93 31.79
CA LEU A 627 4.34 6.47 30.78
C LEU A 627 3.60 6.77 29.49
N HIS A 628 3.81 7.99 28.98
CA HIS A 628 3.42 8.39 27.63
C HIS A 628 4.68 8.68 26.81
N THR A 629 4.74 8.11 25.61
CA THR A 629 5.80 8.36 24.62
C THR A 629 5.35 9.45 23.66
N HIS A 630 5.54 10.70 24.06
CA HIS A 630 5.05 11.88 23.34
C HIS A 630 5.67 12.00 21.95
N GLY A 631 4.81 11.76 20.96
CA GLY A 631 5.06 11.96 19.53
C GLY A 631 5.31 10.68 18.73
N LEU A 632 5.36 9.50 19.38
CA LEU A 632 5.45 8.23 18.67
C LEU A 632 4.13 7.84 18.00
N HIS A 633 4.21 7.29 16.79
CA HIS A 633 3.08 6.69 16.09
C HIS A 633 2.92 5.23 16.50
N VAL A 634 2.19 5.01 17.60
CA VAL A 634 1.99 3.69 18.23
C VAL A 634 0.52 3.50 18.63
N SER A 635 0.12 2.30 18.99
CA SER A 635 -1.26 2.02 19.39
C SER A 635 -1.66 2.73 20.70
N GLY A 636 -2.92 3.17 20.78
CA GLY A 636 -3.51 3.78 21.98
C GLY A 636 -4.22 2.79 22.90
N VAL A 637 -4.13 1.48 22.61
CA VAL A 637 -4.81 0.43 23.37
C VAL A 637 -3.83 -0.61 23.91
N GLY A 638 -4.22 -1.27 25.00
CA GLY A 638 -3.47 -2.40 25.54
C GLY A 638 -2.25 -1.95 26.34
N SER A 639 -1.07 -2.49 26.02
CA SER A 639 0.20 -2.25 26.72
C SER A 639 1.05 -1.12 26.13
N VAL A 640 0.44 -0.17 25.44
CA VAL A 640 1.19 0.86 24.69
C VAL A 640 0.87 2.25 25.23
N ASP A 641 0.17 3.12 24.49
CA ASP A 641 -0.04 4.53 24.87
C ASP A 641 -1.41 4.80 25.56
N ASP A 642 -1.88 3.85 26.38
CA ASP A 642 -3.16 3.98 27.09
C ASP A 642 -2.97 4.76 28.42
N VAL A 643 -3.45 6.00 28.46
CA VAL A 643 -3.35 6.89 29.64
C VAL A 643 -4.15 6.42 30.87
N THR A 644 -5.04 5.42 30.71
CA THR A 644 -5.75 4.81 31.85
C THR A 644 -4.90 3.79 32.58
N ARG A 645 -3.78 3.36 31.99
CA ARG A 645 -2.81 2.49 32.65
C ARG A 645 -2.30 3.18 33.91
N ASN A 646 -2.13 2.35 34.93
CA ASN A 646 -1.65 2.75 36.24
C ASN A 646 -0.47 1.85 36.59
N VAL A 647 0.52 2.38 37.27
CA VAL A 647 1.57 1.62 37.96
C VAL A 647 1.57 2.09 39.40
N GLU A 648 1.05 1.25 40.30
CA GLU A 648 0.98 1.58 41.72
C GLU A 648 2.38 1.55 42.37
N PRO A 649 2.59 2.24 43.49
CA PRO A 649 3.82 2.15 44.27
C PRO A 649 4.23 0.70 44.57
N GLY A 650 5.46 0.33 44.21
CA GLY A 650 6.01 -1.03 44.38
C GLY A 650 5.65 -2.03 43.28
N TYR A 651 4.84 -1.62 42.29
CA TYR A 651 4.44 -2.44 41.15
C TYR A 651 5.16 -2.05 39.88
N CYS A 652 5.14 -2.98 38.94
CA CYS A 652 5.78 -2.88 37.65
C CYS A 652 4.75 -3.09 36.54
N LEU A 653 4.93 -2.36 35.43
CA LEU A 653 4.09 -2.49 34.25
C LEU A 653 4.94 -2.53 32.99
N LYS A 654 4.61 -3.47 32.11
CA LYS A 654 5.25 -3.60 30.81
C LYS A 654 4.57 -2.73 29.76
N TYR A 655 5.40 -2.14 28.92
CA TYR A 655 5.04 -1.42 27.71
C TYR A 655 5.64 -2.11 26.48
N ASP A 656 4.85 -2.27 25.42
CA ASP A 656 5.23 -2.99 24.20
C ASP A 656 5.19 -2.08 22.99
N TYR A 657 6.37 -1.66 22.50
CA TYR A 657 6.48 -0.79 21.34
C TYR A 657 7.03 -1.57 20.16
N PHE A 658 6.25 -1.66 19.08
CA PHE A 658 6.79 -2.00 17.77
C PHE A 658 7.05 -0.72 17.00
N ILE A 659 8.31 -0.45 16.65
CA ILE A 659 8.65 0.69 15.81
C ILE A 659 8.66 0.18 14.37
N MET A 660 7.65 0.59 13.60
CA MET A 660 7.46 0.19 12.21
C MET A 660 8.70 0.48 11.36
N ASP A 661 8.84 -0.22 10.24
CA ASP A 661 9.93 0.02 9.29
C ASP A 661 9.85 1.40 8.64
N ASP A 662 8.64 1.85 8.37
CA ASP A 662 8.29 3.19 7.96
C ASP A 662 7.99 4.13 9.13
N ALA A 663 8.54 3.87 10.33
CA ALA A 663 8.34 4.81 11.42
C ALA A 663 9.01 6.16 11.10
N ASP A 664 8.39 7.24 11.57
CA ASP A 664 9.04 8.54 11.64
C ASP A 664 10.26 8.50 12.55
N VAL A 665 11.35 9.03 12.03
CA VAL A 665 12.64 9.13 12.69
C VAL A 665 12.83 10.57 13.16
N GLY A 666 13.26 10.76 14.40
CA GLY A 666 13.26 12.11 14.97
C GLY A 666 13.50 12.22 16.46
N THR A 667 13.24 13.42 16.97
CA THR A 667 13.39 13.80 18.38
C THR A 667 12.01 13.86 19.05
N PHE A 668 11.84 13.01 20.05
CA PHE A 668 10.64 12.82 20.86
C PHE A 668 10.99 12.97 22.33
N TRP A 669 10.03 12.71 23.21
CA TRP A 669 10.25 12.70 24.64
C TRP A 669 9.21 11.84 25.32
N TYR A 670 9.39 11.58 26.60
CA TYR A 670 8.48 10.78 27.40
C TYR A 670 8.25 11.43 28.76
N HIS A 671 7.04 11.27 29.29
CA HIS A 671 6.64 11.81 30.58
C HIS A 671 5.46 11.02 31.16
N PRO A 672 5.17 11.14 32.46
CA PRO A 672 3.95 10.63 33.06
C PRO A 672 2.71 11.29 32.48
N HIS A 673 1.65 10.52 32.32
CA HIS A 673 0.34 10.94 31.80
C HIS A 673 -0.78 10.36 32.68
N ARG A 674 -0.51 10.24 33.99
CA ARG A 674 -1.46 9.68 34.95
C ARG A 674 -2.36 10.79 35.45
N HIS A 675 -3.60 10.86 34.98
CA HIS A 675 -4.55 11.85 35.50
C HIS A 675 -4.95 11.56 36.97
N PRO A 676 -4.99 12.55 37.89
CA PRO A 676 -4.67 13.98 37.75
C PRO A 676 -3.28 14.36 38.33
N LEU A 677 -2.28 13.49 38.17
CA LEU A 677 -0.95 13.58 38.78
C LEU A 677 0.12 14.16 37.86
N VAL A 678 -0.18 14.38 36.57
CA VAL A 678 0.80 14.80 35.55
C VAL A 678 1.55 16.06 35.95
N THR A 679 0.83 17.07 36.45
CA THR A 679 1.41 18.32 36.93
C THR A 679 2.44 18.06 38.02
N THR A 680 2.12 17.19 38.98
CA THR A 680 2.96 16.93 40.15
C THR A 680 4.22 16.16 39.73
N GLU A 681 4.06 15.12 38.92
CA GLU A 681 5.16 14.25 38.51
C GLU A 681 6.12 14.97 37.54
N ALA A 682 5.58 15.59 36.48
CA ALA A 682 6.39 16.26 35.47
C ALA A 682 7.06 17.52 36.03
N PHE A 683 6.38 18.32 36.87
CA PHE A 683 7.00 19.46 37.55
C PHE A 683 8.13 19.02 38.48
N GLY A 684 7.95 17.88 39.16
CA GLY A 684 8.97 17.28 40.02
C GLY A 684 10.21 16.80 39.29
N GLY A 685 10.18 16.66 37.96
CA GLY A 685 11.34 16.30 37.14
C GLY A 685 11.19 15.02 36.31
N ALA A 686 10.05 14.33 36.36
CA ALA A 686 9.84 13.10 35.63
C ALA A 686 9.52 13.35 34.16
N TYR A 687 10.55 13.58 33.35
CA TYR A 687 10.48 13.63 31.89
C TYR A 687 11.85 13.33 31.32
N GLY A 688 11.91 12.70 30.16
CA GLY A 688 13.17 12.41 29.49
C GLY A 688 13.04 12.49 27.98
N MET A 689 14.18 12.53 27.30
CA MET A 689 14.20 12.63 25.85
C MET A 689 14.13 11.24 25.21
N LEU A 690 13.46 11.13 24.07
CA LEU A 690 13.34 9.91 23.28
C LEU A 690 13.82 10.18 21.85
N ILE A 691 14.58 9.27 21.26
CA ILE A 691 15.04 9.37 19.87
C ILE A 691 14.70 8.08 19.14
N ILE A 692 14.07 8.22 17.97
CA ILE A 692 14.06 7.16 16.95
C ILE A 692 15.17 7.51 15.95
N ASP A 693 16.21 6.68 15.90
CA ASP A 693 17.30 6.85 14.95
C ASP A 693 16.96 6.21 13.61
N ASP A 694 17.34 6.90 12.54
CA ASP A 694 17.15 6.45 11.18
C ASP A 694 18.16 5.35 10.76
N ILE A 695 17.72 4.44 9.90
CA ILE A 695 18.55 3.39 9.29
C ILE A 695 19.29 4.02 8.08
N ILE A 696 20.22 4.94 8.37
CA ILE A 696 20.91 5.77 7.35
C ILE A 696 21.93 5.00 6.48
N GLU A 697 22.27 3.74 6.78
CA GLU A 697 23.39 3.08 6.10
C GLU A 697 23.15 2.95 4.58
N ASN A 698 24.02 3.60 3.80
CA ASN A 698 24.03 3.68 2.34
C ASN A 698 22.92 4.53 1.67
N TYR A 699 22.08 5.24 2.44
CA TYR A 699 21.00 6.08 1.89
C TYR A 699 21.40 7.55 1.68
N TYR A 700 22.15 8.14 2.62
CA TYR A 700 22.57 9.55 2.55
C TYR A 700 24.03 9.73 2.13
N PRO A 701 24.37 10.82 1.42
CA PRO A 701 25.75 11.21 1.20
C PRO A 701 26.53 11.33 2.52
N THR A 702 27.83 11.04 2.50
CA THR A 702 28.67 11.00 3.70
C THR A 702 28.59 12.28 4.54
N HIS A 703 28.48 13.47 3.93
CA HIS A 703 28.36 14.72 4.70
C HIS A 703 27.04 14.83 5.46
N LEU A 704 25.95 14.30 4.92
CA LEU A 704 24.65 14.32 5.56
C LEU A 704 24.56 13.23 6.64
N GLU A 705 25.10 12.03 6.37
CA GLU A 705 25.25 11.00 7.39
C GLU A 705 26.08 11.50 8.58
N ASN A 706 27.23 12.12 8.34
CA ASN A 706 28.07 12.70 9.38
C ASN A 706 27.33 13.79 10.16
N PHE A 707 26.59 14.67 9.46
CA PHE A 707 25.77 15.70 10.08
C PHE A 707 24.72 15.10 11.03
N LEU A 708 23.90 14.16 10.54
CA LEU A 708 22.77 13.58 11.28
C LEU A 708 23.20 12.66 12.43
N LYS A 709 24.24 11.84 12.24
CA LYS A 709 24.64 10.83 13.24
C LYS A 709 25.82 11.25 14.10
N ARG A 710 26.84 11.87 13.50
CA ARG A 710 28.15 12.04 14.16
C ARG A 710 28.35 13.43 14.75
N ASN A 711 27.70 14.46 14.18
CA ASN A 711 27.80 15.84 14.64
C ASN A 711 26.52 16.30 15.38
N GLN A 712 25.84 15.38 16.06
CA GLN A 712 24.63 15.68 16.82
C GLN A 712 24.93 16.33 18.18
N VAL A 713 24.07 17.26 18.59
CA VAL A 713 24.07 17.91 19.91
C VAL A 713 22.68 17.76 20.49
N ILE A 714 22.56 17.16 21.67
CA ILE A 714 21.27 16.88 22.30
C ILE A 714 21.05 17.84 23.47
N LEU A 715 19.97 18.61 23.42
CA LEU A 715 19.61 19.61 24.43
C LEU A 715 18.13 19.50 24.81
N GLN A 716 17.84 19.08 26.04
CA GLN A 716 16.52 19.15 26.64
C GLN A 716 16.43 20.36 27.56
N PHE A 717 15.68 21.37 27.16
CA PHE A 717 15.37 22.53 27.98
C PHE A 717 14.15 22.25 28.84
N SER A 718 14.18 22.78 30.05
CA SER A 718 13.05 22.80 30.95
C SER A 718 12.90 24.18 31.59
N SER A 719 11.65 24.59 31.78
CA SER A 719 11.30 25.80 32.54
C SER A 719 10.13 25.48 33.47
N MET A 720 10.47 25.23 34.73
CA MET A 720 9.49 25.00 35.79
C MET A 720 9.26 26.31 36.54
N TYR A 721 8.28 27.08 36.06
CA TYR A 721 7.87 28.34 36.67
C TYR A 721 6.36 28.35 36.93
N ASN A 722 5.98 28.68 38.16
CA ASN A 722 4.60 28.79 38.57
C ASN A 722 4.45 29.89 39.61
N ASN A 723 3.94 31.06 39.22
CA ASN A 723 3.74 32.20 40.11
C ASN A 723 2.80 31.97 41.30
N VAL A 724 2.03 30.88 41.32
CA VAL A 724 1.18 30.50 42.44
C VAL A 724 1.95 29.69 43.48
N VAL A 725 2.97 28.95 43.07
CA VAL A 725 3.75 28.03 43.93
C VAL A 725 5.15 28.58 44.25
N SER A 726 5.83 29.17 43.27
CA SER A 726 7.16 29.77 43.40
C SER A 726 7.35 30.92 42.40
N HIS A 727 7.73 32.09 42.90
CA HIS A 727 8.11 33.23 42.05
C HIS A 727 9.48 33.07 41.39
N ILE A 728 10.18 31.95 41.61
CA ILE A 728 11.49 31.67 41.04
C ILE A 728 11.32 30.72 39.87
N ARG A 729 11.86 31.13 38.70
CA ARG A 729 11.91 30.28 37.50
C ARG A 729 13.07 29.29 37.62
N HIS A 730 12.76 28.00 37.53
CA HIS A 730 13.76 26.94 37.53
C HIS A 730 14.04 26.47 36.11
N ASN A 731 14.90 27.22 35.41
CA ASN A 731 15.38 26.85 34.09
C ASN A 731 16.52 25.82 34.18
N ARG A 732 16.44 24.75 33.39
CA ARG A 732 17.52 23.76 33.24
C ARG A 732 17.69 23.30 31.79
N VAL A 733 18.93 23.04 31.38
CA VAL A 733 19.29 22.38 30.12
C VAL A 733 20.04 21.11 30.46
N ASN A 734 19.54 19.97 29.98
CA ASN A 734 20.05 18.63 30.34
C ASN A 734 20.20 18.47 31.87
N GLY A 735 19.25 19.01 32.65
CA GLY A 735 19.26 19.02 34.12
C GLY A 735 20.18 20.03 34.82
N TYR A 736 21.03 20.77 34.09
CA TYR A 736 21.94 21.79 34.62
C TYR A 736 21.41 23.22 34.43
N ARG A 737 21.85 24.16 35.28
CA ARG A 737 21.48 25.59 35.12
C ARG A 737 22.16 26.26 33.93
N LYS A 738 23.42 25.89 33.69
CA LYS A 738 24.25 26.37 32.57
C LYS A 738 25.03 25.21 32.00
N LEU A 739 25.22 25.24 30.68
CA LEU A 739 25.98 24.27 29.91
C LEU A 739 27.01 24.99 29.06
N ASN A 740 28.17 24.38 28.82
CA ASN A 740 29.17 24.93 27.92
C ASN A 740 29.37 23.97 26.74
N LEU A 741 29.36 24.47 25.51
CA LEU A 741 29.64 23.74 24.28
C LEU A 741 30.89 24.32 23.63
N ILE A 742 31.79 23.46 23.19
CA ILE A 742 32.96 23.83 22.39
C ILE A 742 32.76 23.26 20.99
N LEU A 743 32.67 24.13 19.99
CA LEU A 743 32.40 23.79 18.59
C LEU A 743 33.58 24.20 17.69
N ASP A 744 33.80 23.46 16.62
CA ASP A 744 34.75 23.86 15.57
C ASP A 744 34.15 24.93 14.64
N GLN A 745 34.92 25.99 14.37
CA GLN A 745 34.48 27.13 13.55
C GLN A 745 34.01 26.67 12.16
N GLY A 746 32.90 27.25 11.69
CA GLY A 746 32.41 27.07 10.32
C GLY A 746 31.87 25.67 10.01
N THR A 747 31.73 24.81 11.02
CA THR A 747 31.21 23.44 10.86
C THR A 747 29.75 23.34 11.26
N PHE A 748 28.97 22.56 10.51
CA PHE A 748 27.57 22.28 10.85
C PHE A 748 27.45 21.16 11.88
N TYR A 749 26.62 21.44 12.88
CA TYR A 749 26.19 20.53 13.94
C TYR A 749 24.66 20.39 13.92
N TYR A 750 24.17 19.20 14.21
CA TYR A 750 22.75 18.89 14.25
C TYR A 750 22.22 18.96 15.67
N PHE A 751 21.60 20.08 16.03
CA PHE A 751 21.08 20.32 17.38
C PHE A 751 19.68 19.73 17.48
N ARG A 752 19.52 18.66 18.26
CA ARG A 752 18.24 18.05 18.61
C ARG A 752 17.75 18.66 19.92
N ILE A 753 16.65 19.40 19.86
CA ILE A 753 16.15 20.17 21.00
C ILE A 753 14.77 19.69 21.41
N SER A 754 14.59 19.44 22.71
CA SER A 754 13.30 19.18 23.35
C SER A 754 13.03 20.24 24.41
N SER A 755 11.76 20.62 24.59
CA SER A 755 11.35 21.66 25.54
C SER A 755 10.22 21.17 26.44
N VAL A 756 10.44 21.21 27.75
CA VAL A 756 9.46 20.84 28.79
C VAL A 756 9.13 22.05 29.64
N VAL A 757 7.92 22.58 29.54
CA VAL A 757 7.55 23.83 30.21
C VAL A 757 6.24 23.67 30.94
N PHE A 758 6.18 24.19 32.17
CA PHE A 758 5.09 23.92 33.10
C PHE A 758 3.70 24.42 32.64
N ALA A 759 3.56 25.71 32.31
CA ALA A 759 2.24 26.31 32.06
C ALA A 759 2.24 27.46 31.03
N GLU A 760 3.38 27.71 30.38
CA GLU A 760 3.57 28.88 29.52
C GLU A 760 3.46 28.47 28.06
N SER A 761 2.47 29.02 27.33
CA SER A 761 2.16 28.56 25.96
C SER A 761 3.32 28.68 24.98
N VAL A 762 4.13 29.75 25.09
CA VAL A 762 5.13 30.10 24.09
C VAL A 762 6.44 30.50 24.78
N ASN A 763 7.51 29.84 24.35
CA ASN A 763 8.90 30.13 24.69
C ASN A 763 9.69 30.34 23.40
N TRP A 764 10.88 30.88 23.56
CA TRP A 764 11.79 31.24 22.49
C TRP A 764 13.17 30.72 22.83
N LEU A 765 13.78 30.09 21.85
CA LEU A 765 15.20 29.76 21.83
C LEU A 765 15.90 30.80 20.97
N GLU A 766 16.77 31.61 21.56
CA GLU A 766 17.44 32.71 20.88
C GLU A 766 18.97 32.58 20.99
N ILE A 767 19.65 32.63 19.84
CA ILE A 767 21.12 32.66 19.73
C ILE A 767 21.56 34.12 19.68
N SER A 768 22.49 34.48 20.56
CA SER A 768 23.05 35.83 20.71
C SER A 768 24.59 35.79 20.68
N PRO A 769 25.28 36.73 20.01
CA PRO A 769 24.71 37.74 19.13
C PRO A 769 24.16 37.11 17.84
N VAL A 770 23.27 37.83 17.16
CA VAL A 770 22.48 37.36 16.00
C VAL A 770 23.36 36.81 14.86
N ASP A 771 24.57 37.36 14.69
CA ASP A 771 25.50 37.07 13.61
C ASP A 771 26.58 36.03 13.96
N ALA A 772 26.68 35.59 15.21
CA ALA A 772 27.69 34.62 15.63
C ALA A 772 27.45 33.22 15.02
N CYS A 773 26.19 32.82 14.88
CA CYS A 773 25.81 31.52 14.33
C CYS A 773 24.67 31.62 13.31
N THR A 774 24.73 30.77 12.30
CA THR A 774 23.59 30.47 11.42
C THR A 774 22.83 29.27 11.97
N SER A 775 21.53 29.41 12.19
CA SER A 775 20.64 28.31 12.57
C SER A 775 19.43 28.18 11.63
N GLN A 776 19.17 26.96 11.18
CA GLN A 776 18.09 26.65 10.24
C GLN A 776 17.28 25.44 10.72
N PRO A 777 15.94 25.51 10.75
CA PRO A 777 15.08 24.38 11.07
C PRO A 777 15.24 23.18 10.13
N VAL A 778 15.39 22.01 10.74
CA VAL A 778 15.53 20.69 10.09
C VAL A 778 14.28 19.85 10.36
N ALA A 779 13.79 19.83 11.61
CA ALA A 779 12.61 19.08 12.01
C ALA A 779 11.80 19.83 13.08
N TYR A 780 10.50 19.58 13.12
CA TYR A 780 9.62 20.02 14.20
C TYR A 780 8.91 18.80 14.80
N ASP A 781 8.86 18.73 16.13
CA ASP A 781 8.18 17.64 16.86
C ASP A 781 8.64 16.23 16.45
N GLY A 782 9.88 16.10 15.98
CA GLY A 782 10.42 14.82 15.49
C GLY A 782 9.95 14.44 14.09
N VAL A 783 9.39 15.39 13.34
CA VAL A 783 9.09 15.25 11.90
C VAL A 783 10.08 16.09 11.12
N TYR A 784 10.80 15.46 10.19
CA TYR A 784 11.57 16.21 9.23
C TYR A 784 10.70 17.14 8.38
N ARG A 785 11.19 18.36 8.15
CA ARG A 785 10.53 19.29 7.23
C ARG A 785 10.58 18.73 5.80
N SER A 786 9.61 19.09 4.97
CA SER A 786 9.60 18.64 3.56
C SER A 786 10.89 18.99 2.83
N GLU A 787 11.45 20.18 3.10
CA GLU A 787 12.68 20.64 2.48
C GLU A 787 13.71 21.05 3.55
N ILE A 788 14.89 20.43 3.54
CA ILE A 788 15.93 20.67 4.53
C ILE A 788 17.24 21.14 3.86
N PRO A 789 17.89 22.17 4.41
CA PRO A 789 17.50 22.97 5.56
C PRO A 789 16.52 24.07 5.14
N HIS A 790 15.77 24.65 6.09
CA HIS A 790 14.95 25.81 5.76
C HIS A 790 15.85 26.93 5.18
N PRO A 791 15.51 27.52 4.01
CA PRO A 791 16.35 28.56 3.41
C PRO A 791 16.43 29.83 4.28
N THR A 792 15.33 30.23 4.92
CA THR A 792 15.32 31.29 5.94
C THR A 792 16.19 30.94 7.15
N MET A 793 17.18 31.78 7.41
CA MET A 793 17.95 31.76 8.65
C MET A 793 17.20 32.57 9.71
N SER A 794 17.07 32.00 10.91
CA SER A 794 16.59 32.71 12.08
C SER A 794 17.50 32.37 13.25
N ASN A 795 17.85 33.36 14.07
CA ASN A 795 18.53 33.14 15.35
C ASN A 795 17.53 32.96 16.50
N LYS A 796 16.23 33.14 16.25
CA LYS A 796 15.16 33.10 17.25
C LYS A 796 14.07 32.12 16.82
N HIS A 797 13.85 31.09 17.61
CA HIS A 797 12.95 29.99 17.28
C HIS A 797 11.87 29.82 18.35
N MET A 798 10.62 29.69 17.91
CA MET A 798 9.49 29.47 18.80
C MET A 798 9.46 28.01 19.28
N LEU A 799 9.21 27.81 20.57
CA LEU A 799 8.98 26.53 21.23
C LEU A 799 7.71 26.64 22.08
N SER A 800 6.67 25.88 21.77
CA SER A 800 5.53 25.71 22.68
C SER A 800 5.89 24.81 23.86
N VAL A 801 4.98 24.66 24.82
CA VAL A 801 5.01 23.48 25.72
C VAL A 801 5.13 22.22 24.84
N SER A 802 6.05 21.33 25.19
CA SER A 802 6.21 20.01 24.54
C SER A 802 6.77 20.01 23.12
N SER A 803 7.18 21.18 22.64
CA SER A 803 7.83 21.31 21.33
C SER A 803 9.16 20.57 21.27
N ARG A 804 9.42 19.93 20.13
CA ARG A 804 10.78 19.57 19.71
C ARG A 804 11.16 20.37 18.47
N LEU A 805 12.43 20.67 18.36
CA LEU A 805 13.00 21.44 17.26
C LEU A 805 14.37 20.89 16.97
N ASP A 806 14.62 20.49 15.74
CA ASP A 806 15.96 20.17 15.33
C ASP A 806 16.51 21.26 14.41
N LEU A 807 17.75 21.69 14.67
CA LEU A 807 18.41 22.78 13.95
C LEU A 807 19.72 22.31 13.32
N ALA A 808 19.99 22.78 12.12
CA ALA A 808 21.35 22.83 11.60
C ALA A 808 22.00 24.12 12.09
N VAL A 809 23.05 24.00 12.92
CA VAL A 809 23.74 25.12 13.54
C VAL A 809 25.20 25.17 13.09
N ARG A 810 25.65 26.34 12.63
CA ARG A 810 27.04 26.60 12.29
C ARG A 810 27.46 27.94 12.87
N CYS A 811 28.51 27.95 13.69
CA CYS A 811 29.01 29.15 14.36
C CYS A 811 30.36 29.59 13.80
N ASN A 812 30.53 30.90 13.63
CA ASN A 812 31.78 31.53 13.23
C ASN A 812 32.48 32.23 14.40
N ASP A 813 31.73 32.65 15.41
CA ASP A 813 32.23 33.29 16.63
C ASP A 813 31.49 32.75 17.87
N ASP A 814 32.01 33.07 19.06
CA ASP A 814 31.41 32.68 20.34
C ASP A 814 29.96 33.20 20.44
N ALA A 815 29.08 32.39 21.03
CA ALA A 815 27.66 32.68 21.14
C ALA A 815 27.06 32.20 22.45
N GLU A 816 25.86 32.68 22.75
CA GLU A 816 25.04 32.31 23.89
C GLU A 816 23.67 31.84 23.39
N LEU A 817 23.18 30.75 23.97
CA LEU A 817 21.84 30.24 23.72
C LEU A 817 20.94 30.59 24.91
N HIS A 818 19.88 31.34 24.63
CA HIS A 818 18.90 31.78 25.61
C HIS A 818 17.57 31.05 25.42
N PHE A 819 16.92 30.71 26.52
CA PHE A 819 15.57 30.15 26.54
C PHE A 819 14.65 31.01 27.41
N HIS A 820 13.63 31.64 26.81
CA HIS A 820 12.82 32.69 27.45
C HIS A 820 11.44 32.89 26.83
N GLN A 821 10.59 33.71 27.45
CA GLN A 821 9.23 34.01 26.97
C GLN A 821 9.11 35.32 26.15
N GLY A 822 10.08 35.64 25.29
CA GLY A 822 9.97 36.78 24.37
C GLY A 822 10.21 38.17 24.98
N GLY A 823 10.43 38.27 26.30
CA GLY A 823 11.00 39.47 26.93
C GLY A 823 12.49 39.66 26.63
N ASN A 824 13.09 40.74 27.14
CA ASN A 824 14.54 41.00 27.01
C ASN A 824 15.36 39.80 27.51
N LEU A 825 16.51 39.56 26.88
CA LEU A 825 17.46 38.54 27.33
C LEU A 825 18.00 38.91 28.73
N THR A 826 18.06 37.93 29.62
CA THR A 826 18.50 38.08 31.02
C THR A 826 19.49 36.99 31.38
N ASP A 827 20.20 37.16 32.50
CA ASP A 827 21.08 36.11 33.05
C ASP A 827 20.34 34.79 33.34
N THR A 828 19.03 34.85 33.59
CA THR A 828 18.18 33.68 33.83
C THR A 828 17.71 33.00 32.54
N SER A 829 17.69 33.70 31.41
CA SER A 829 17.43 33.08 30.10
C SER A 829 18.67 32.45 29.51
N PHE A 830 19.87 32.93 29.87
CA PHE A 830 21.13 32.38 29.39
C PHE A 830 21.39 30.98 29.95
N MET A 831 21.43 29.97 29.08
CA MET A 831 21.51 28.57 29.48
C MET A 831 22.66 27.80 28.84
N VAL A 832 23.11 28.17 27.64
CA VAL A 832 24.25 27.49 27.00
C VAL A 832 25.27 28.50 26.49
N GLN A 833 26.50 28.41 26.97
CA GLN A 833 27.65 29.09 26.37
C GLN A 833 28.18 28.25 25.20
N ILE A 834 28.34 28.86 24.03
CA ILE A 834 29.02 28.28 22.88
C ILE A 834 30.37 28.98 22.73
N ARG A 835 31.46 28.21 22.78
CA ARG A 835 32.82 28.65 22.49
C ARG A 835 33.26 28.03 21.16
N VAL A 836 33.77 28.85 20.26
CA VAL A 836 34.16 28.44 18.90
C VAL A 836 35.68 28.35 18.79
N VAL A 837 36.18 27.16 18.44
CA VAL A 837 37.60 26.89 18.23
C VAL A 837 37.96 27.24 16.80
N LYS A 838 38.90 28.18 16.64
CA LYS A 838 39.38 28.61 15.33
C LYS A 838 40.35 27.59 14.74
N PRO A 839 40.40 27.43 13.40
CA PRO A 839 41.34 26.52 12.76
C PRO A 839 42.79 26.85 13.15
N GLY A 840 43.53 25.86 13.66
CA GLY A 840 44.94 26.01 14.04
C GLY A 840 45.20 26.60 15.42
N SER A 841 44.18 26.95 16.22
CA SER A 841 44.38 27.28 17.64
C SER A 841 44.46 26.02 18.48
N SER A 842 45.38 25.97 19.46
CA SER A 842 45.34 24.90 20.48
C SER A 842 44.07 25.05 21.31
N ARG A 843 43.36 23.95 21.55
CA ARG A 843 42.27 23.90 22.53
C ARG A 843 42.89 24.04 23.92
N ASP A 844 43.15 25.27 24.37
CA ASP A 844 43.77 25.52 25.66
C ASP A 844 42.78 25.23 26.79
N THR A 845 42.98 24.10 27.46
CA THR A 845 42.07 23.59 28.49
C THR A 845 42.05 24.44 29.75
N ASN A 846 42.99 25.37 29.93
CA ASN A 846 43.09 26.20 31.12
C ASN A 846 42.02 27.31 31.16
N GLU A 847 41.56 27.81 30.00
CA GLU A 847 40.44 28.77 29.94
C GLU A 847 39.08 28.15 30.32
N LEU A 848 38.96 26.82 30.32
CA LEU A 848 37.71 26.11 30.64
C LEU A 848 37.41 26.04 32.14
N THR A 849 38.42 26.28 32.99
CA THR A 849 38.30 26.19 34.45
C THR A 849 37.51 27.35 35.09
N THR A 850 37.20 28.40 34.32
CA THR A 850 36.42 29.57 34.77
C THR A 850 34.93 29.50 34.37
N LEU A 851 34.52 28.50 33.60
CA LEU A 851 33.14 28.36 33.14
C LEU A 851 32.25 27.68 34.19
N GLN A 852 31.04 28.21 34.38
CA GLN A 852 30.05 27.65 35.31
C GLN A 852 29.24 26.55 34.61
N GLY A 853 29.21 25.35 35.21
CA GLY A 853 28.48 24.20 34.66
C GLY A 853 29.37 23.25 33.84
N PRO A 854 28.83 22.11 33.40
CA PRO A 854 29.62 21.12 32.69
C PRO A 854 29.91 21.54 31.24
N THR A 855 31.02 21.05 30.68
CA THR A 855 31.50 21.40 29.34
C THR A 855 31.50 20.19 28.41
N ILE A 856 30.85 20.31 27.25
CA ILE A 856 30.93 19.37 26.13
C ILE A 856 31.94 19.91 25.13
N GLN A 857 32.92 19.07 24.80
CA GLN A 857 33.82 19.34 23.72
C GLN A 857 33.50 18.42 22.55
N LEU A 858 33.02 18.99 21.45
CA LEU A 858 32.70 18.23 20.25
C LEU A 858 33.91 18.23 19.31
N THR A 859 34.13 17.10 18.65
CA THR A 859 35.10 17.00 17.57
C THR A 859 34.32 16.65 16.34
N ALA A 860 34.20 17.59 15.41
CA ALA A 860 33.38 17.37 14.23
C ALA A 860 33.97 16.28 13.34
N VAL A 861 33.09 15.42 12.83
CA VAL A 861 33.40 14.57 11.69
C VAL A 861 33.09 15.37 10.42
N LEU A 862 34.06 15.44 9.52
CA LEU A 862 33.97 16.19 8.26
C LEU A 862 34.04 15.25 7.05
N PRO A 863 33.41 15.62 5.91
CA PRO A 863 32.50 16.76 5.78
C PRO A 863 31.22 16.55 6.59
N SER A 864 30.59 17.63 7.06
CA SER A 864 29.28 17.62 7.72
C SER A 864 28.48 18.80 7.17
N SER A 865 27.34 18.51 6.56
CA SER A 865 26.53 19.54 5.94
C SER A 865 25.05 19.14 5.90
N PRO A 866 24.15 20.08 6.22
CA PRO A 866 22.73 19.92 6.01
C PRO A 866 22.41 20.34 4.57
N TYR A 867 23.07 19.83 3.54
CA TYR A 867 22.65 20.12 2.16
C TYR A 867 22.84 18.84 1.36
N TRP A 868 22.02 18.60 0.35
CA TRP A 868 22.19 17.42 -0.51
C TRP A 868 23.50 17.52 -1.30
N ASP A 869 23.71 18.64 -1.97
CA ASP A 869 24.94 19.00 -2.67
C ASP A 869 25.56 20.18 -1.92
N THR A 870 26.73 19.96 -1.32
CA THR A 870 27.42 20.96 -0.49
C THR A 870 27.91 22.15 -1.30
N ASP A 871 28.26 21.95 -2.56
CA ASP A 871 28.82 23.00 -3.42
C ASP A 871 27.70 23.92 -3.94
N LYS A 872 26.54 23.32 -4.25
CA LYS A 872 25.36 24.05 -4.72
C LYS A 872 24.43 24.53 -3.61
N GLN A 873 24.63 24.05 -2.38
CA GLN A 873 23.74 24.28 -1.23
C GLN A 873 22.28 23.92 -1.53
N THR A 874 22.05 22.83 -2.27
CA THR A 874 20.69 22.36 -2.58
C THR A 874 20.10 21.64 -1.38
N SER A 875 18.83 21.89 -1.09
CA SER A 875 18.09 21.17 -0.06
C SER A 875 17.89 19.69 -0.42
N TRP A 876 17.72 18.82 0.57
CA TRP A 876 17.20 17.47 0.37
C TRP A 876 15.77 17.37 0.85
N GLN A 877 15.01 16.45 0.26
CA GLN A 877 13.64 16.14 0.63
C GLN A 877 13.68 14.80 1.40
N PRO A 878 13.61 14.82 2.74
CA PRO A 878 13.60 13.60 3.53
C PRO A 878 12.30 12.82 3.29
N ARG A 879 12.40 11.49 3.40
CA ARG A 879 11.26 10.60 3.28
C ARG A 879 10.27 10.88 4.40
N ARG A 880 8.98 10.99 4.06
CA ARG A 880 7.88 10.96 5.03
C ARG A 880 7.28 9.57 5.06
N PRO A 881 6.87 9.09 6.24
CA PRO A 881 6.06 7.88 6.34
C PRO A 881 4.76 7.92 5.56
N TYR A 882 4.29 6.75 5.14
CA TYR A 882 3.04 6.60 4.38
C TYR A 882 1.83 7.21 5.12
N TYR A 883 1.82 7.16 6.45
CA TYR A 883 0.76 7.74 7.30
C TYR A 883 0.91 9.26 7.51
N MET A 884 1.88 9.90 6.84
CA MET A 884 2.05 11.35 6.79
C MET A 884 2.14 11.89 5.34
N PRO A 885 1.12 11.63 4.50
CA PRO A 885 1.11 12.13 3.13
C PRO A 885 0.85 13.65 3.09
N ASP A 886 0.85 14.24 1.89
CA ASP A 886 0.34 15.61 1.74
C ASP A 886 -1.19 15.62 1.75
N LEU A 887 -1.78 15.97 2.89
CA LEU A 887 -3.24 16.04 3.08
C LEU A 887 -3.89 17.29 2.45
N ASN A 888 -3.11 18.18 1.83
CA ASN A 888 -3.61 19.26 0.98
C ASN A 888 -3.76 18.85 -0.50
N SER A 889 -3.34 17.64 -0.86
CA SER A 889 -3.47 17.13 -2.22
C SER A 889 -4.94 17.10 -2.68
N PRO A 890 -5.26 17.49 -3.92
CA PRO A 890 -6.64 17.53 -4.43
C PRO A 890 -7.31 16.14 -4.54
N ILE A 891 -6.54 15.06 -4.43
CA ILE A 891 -7.06 13.69 -4.38
C ILE A 891 -7.64 13.34 -3.00
N CYS A 892 -7.20 14.03 -1.95
CA CYS A 892 -7.65 13.81 -0.59
C CYS A 892 -9.03 14.44 -0.41
N ARG A 893 -10.02 13.64 -0.02
CA ARG A 893 -11.38 14.12 0.25
C ARG A 893 -11.58 14.20 1.76
N ILE A 894 -11.89 15.40 2.24
CA ILE A 894 -12.25 15.62 3.64
C ILE A 894 -13.62 15.00 3.87
N GLU A 895 -13.70 14.03 4.76
CA GLU A 895 -14.92 13.28 5.03
C GLU A 895 -15.73 13.88 6.19
N ASP A 896 -15.04 14.49 7.16
CA ASP A 896 -15.68 15.20 8.27
C ASP A 896 -14.90 16.45 8.66
N SER A 897 -15.59 17.42 9.26
CA SER A 897 -14.99 18.61 9.84
C SER A 897 -15.53 18.89 11.24
N TRP A 898 -14.64 19.20 12.17
CA TRP A 898 -14.99 19.43 13.57
C TRP A 898 -14.27 20.62 14.19
N ASN A 899 -15.02 21.50 14.85
CA ASN A 899 -14.46 22.59 15.64
C ASN A 899 -14.11 22.08 17.04
N ILE A 900 -12.85 22.27 17.44
CA ILE A 900 -12.36 21.84 18.75
C ILE A 900 -11.89 23.07 19.52
N SER A 901 -12.59 23.38 20.59
CA SER A 901 -12.25 24.46 21.51
C SER A 901 -11.74 23.90 22.83
N MET A 902 -10.57 24.38 23.25
CA MET A 902 -10.04 24.17 24.58
C MET A 902 -10.66 25.22 25.51
N ASP A 903 -11.81 24.88 26.07
CA ASP A 903 -12.70 25.81 26.75
C ASP A 903 -12.46 25.91 28.25
N ASP A 904 -12.65 27.13 28.73
CA ASP A 904 -12.90 27.41 30.14
C ASP A 904 -14.42 27.32 30.40
N TYR A 905 -14.90 26.27 31.06
CA TYR A 905 -16.33 26.17 31.43
C TYR A 905 -16.57 26.81 32.81
N TYR A 906 -17.80 27.27 33.08
CA TYR A 906 -18.15 27.87 34.38
C TYR A 906 -19.32 27.13 35.03
N LEU A 907 -19.10 26.52 36.19
CA LEU A 907 -20.16 25.96 37.05
C LEU A 907 -20.24 26.78 38.34
N ASN A 908 -21.41 27.37 38.62
CA ASN A 908 -21.64 28.18 39.82
C ASN A 908 -20.59 29.29 40.07
N GLY A 909 -20.08 29.90 38.99
CA GLY A 909 -19.03 30.94 39.05
C GLY A 909 -17.61 30.42 39.25
N THR A 910 -17.41 29.10 39.35
CA THR A 910 -16.07 28.48 39.38
C THR A 910 -15.65 28.10 37.97
N LYS A 911 -14.48 28.60 37.55
CA LYS A 911 -13.86 28.30 36.26
C LYS A 911 -13.26 26.89 36.27
N GLY A 912 -13.68 26.04 35.34
CA GLY A 912 -13.12 24.71 35.06
C GLY A 912 -12.52 24.63 33.66
N PHE A 913 -11.87 23.50 33.35
CA PHE A 913 -11.13 23.27 32.12
C PHE A 913 -11.73 22.08 31.35
N SER A 914 -11.98 22.22 30.05
CA SER A 914 -12.72 21.23 29.24
C SER A 914 -12.32 21.24 27.77
N VAL A 915 -12.66 20.18 27.05
CA VAL A 915 -12.65 20.14 25.58
C VAL A 915 -14.10 20.24 25.11
N ASN A 916 -14.44 21.28 24.35
CA ASN A 916 -15.82 21.53 23.90
C ASN A 916 -16.87 21.43 25.03
N GLN A 917 -16.59 22.07 26.18
CA GLN A 917 -17.43 22.02 27.39
C GLN A 917 -17.61 20.63 28.03
N VAL A 918 -16.84 19.63 27.60
CA VAL A 918 -16.82 18.28 28.19
C VAL A 918 -15.54 18.11 29.01
N VAL A 919 -15.70 17.70 30.26
CA VAL A 919 -14.61 17.40 31.19
C VAL A 919 -14.21 15.94 31.02
N TRP A 920 -12.94 15.62 31.26
CA TRP A 920 -12.40 14.26 31.23
C TRP A 920 -13.31 13.22 31.89
N ASP A 921 -13.66 12.20 31.12
CA ASP A 921 -14.33 10.99 31.57
C ASP A 921 -13.56 9.78 30.99
N PRO A 922 -12.88 8.96 31.82
CA PRO A 922 -12.09 7.83 31.33
C PRO A 922 -12.93 6.77 30.60
N LYS A 923 -14.27 6.80 30.73
CA LYS A 923 -15.16 5.83 30.11
C LYS A 923 -15.78 6.31 28.80
N LYS A 924 -15.75 7.61 28.50
CA LYS A 924 -16.54 8.21 27.42
C LYS A 924 -15.69 9.01 26.45
N ALA A 925 -15.84 8.69 25.16
CA ALA A 925 -15.31 9.49 24.06
C ALA A 925 -16.25 10.64 23.70
N ILE A 926 -15.65 11.78 23.29
CA ILE A 926 -16.37 12.97 22.85
C ILE A 926 -16.71 12.89 21.36
N ARG A 927 -15.92 12.13 20.57
CA ARG A 927 -16.07 11.96 19.13
C ARG A 927 -15.67 10.55 18.73
N LYS A 928 -16.18 10.10 17.59
CA LYS A 928 -15.79 8.86 16.94
C LYS A 928 -15.44 9.13 15.48
N TYR A 929 -14.45 8.42 14.96
CA TYR A 929 -14.06 8.41 13.56
C TYR A 929 -13.80 6.98 13.10
N ASP A 930 -13.80 6.73 11.81
CA ASP A 930 -13.45 5.42 11.25
C ASP A 930 -11.96 5.39 10.87
N LEU A 931 -11.36 4.20 10.93
CA LEU A 931 -10.02 3.97 10.42
C LEU A 931 -9.99 4.25 8.91
N GLY A 932 -8.94 4.94 8.46
CA GLY A 932 -8.77 5.46 7.11
C GLY A 932 -9.35 6.86 6.90
N GLN A 933 -10.25 7.32 7.76
CA GLN A 933 -10.99 8.56 7.57
C GLN A 933 -10.08 9.79 7.64
N LEU A 934 -10.21 10.67 6.65
CA LEU A 934 -9.56 11.99 6.64
C LEU A 934 -10.51 13.06 7.19
N VAL A 935 -10.06 13.74 8.25
CA VAL A 935 -10.85 14.76 8.95
C VAL A 935 -10.13 16.10 9.01
N GLU A 936 -10.91 17.19 8.98
CA GLU A 936 -10.42 18.54 9.18
C GLU A 936 -10.83 19.07 10.56
N TRP A 937 -9.87 19.44 11.38
CA TRP A 937 -10.13 20.07 12.68
C TRP A 937 -9.86 21.56 12.62
N LYS A 938 -10.80 22.33 13.14
CA LYS A 938 -10.61 23.75 13.42
C LYS A 938 -10.33 23.93 14.89
N LEU A 939 -9.05 24.04 15.24
CA LEU A 939 -8.61 24.25 16.62
C LEU A 939 -8.89 25.68 17.04
N GLN A 940 -9.46 25.88 18.22
CA GLN A 940 -9.79 27.19 18.78
C GLN A 940 -9.12 27.38 20.16
N ARG A 941 -8.80 28.64 20.48
CA ARG A 941 -8.09 29.10 21.69
C ARG A 941 -6.66 28.55 21.81
N THR A 942 -6.03 28.27 20.69
CA THR A 942 -4.68 27.67 20.58
C THR A 942 -3.56 28.56 21.13
N GLN A 943 -3.73 29.89 21.17
CA GLN A 943 -2.76 30.79 21.84
C GLN A 943 -2.66 30.48 23.35
N ALA A 944 -3.81 30.29 24.01
CA ALA A 944 -3.87 30.09 25.46
C ALA A 944 -3.74 28.61 25.85
N HIS A 945 -4.06 27.70 24.93
CA HIS A 945 -4.14 26.27 25.19
C HIS A 945 -3.40 25.51 24.08
N PRO A 946 -2.12 25.17 24.30
CA PRO A 946 -1.36 24.32 23.39
C PRO A 946 -2.07 22.97 23.24
N TYR A 947 -2.49 22.65 22.03
CA TYR A 947 -3.29 21.49 21.71
C TYR A 947 -2.36 20.32 21.38
N HIS A 948 -2.49 19.20 22.08
CA HIS A 948 -1.77 17.97 21.77
C HIS A 948 -2.75 16.85 21.39
N SER A 949 -2.40 16.12 20.32
CA SER A 949 -3.07 14.89 19.90
C SER A 949 -2.09 13.72 20.02
N HIS A 950 -2.53 12.66 20.69
CA HIS A 950 -1.77 11.41 20.78
C HIS A 950 -1.80 10.68 19.44
N ILE A 951 -0.74 9.90 19.16
CA ILE A 951 -0.60 8.93 18.07
C ILE A 951 -0.55 9.53 16.66
N ASN A 952 -1.58 10.28 16.29
CA ASN A 952 -1.74 10.86 14.96
C ASN A 952 -1.23 12.30 14.96
N ARG A 953 -0.36 12.60 13.99
CA ARG A 953 0.16 13.95 13.79
C ARG A 953 -0.87 14.80 13.04
N MET A 954 -0.90 16.08 13.37
CA MET A 954 -1.75 17.08 12.74
C MET A 954 -1.00 17.78 11.61
N PHE A 955 -1.55 17.70 10.40
CA PHE A 955 -1.06 18.40 9.23
C PHE A 955 -1.60 19.84 9.22
N ILE A 956 -0.74 20.85 9.12
CA ILE A 956 -1.18 22.25 9.03
C ILE A 956 -1.79 22.52 7.65
N ALA A 957 -3.11 22.66 7.62
CA ALA A 957 -3.90 22.95 6.42
C ALA A 957 -4.31 24.43 6.32
N GLU A 958 -3.98 25.25 7.32
CA GLU A 958 -4.22 26.69 7.29
C GLU A 958 -3.33 27.35 6.23
N PRO A 959 -3.92 28.07 5.25
CA PRO A 959 -3.15 28.77 4.22
C PRO A 959 -2.20 29.79 4.84
N GLY A 960 -0.90 29.71 4.51
CA GLY A 960 0.14 30.57 5.10
C GLY A 960 0.57 30.16 6.51
N GLY A 961 0.05 29.04 7.04
CA GLY A 961 0.39 28.49 8.34
C GLY A 961 -0.33 29.15 9.52
N CYS A 962 -0.07 28.65 10.73
CA CYS A 962 -0.72 29.09 11.96
C CYS A 962 0.12 30.10 12.78
N GLY A 963 1.07 30.79 12.13
CA GLY A 963 1.83 31.92 12.68
C GLY A 963 3.11 31.57 13.44
N PHE A 964 3.74 32.61 14.02
CA PHE A 964 5.06 32.60 14.69
C PHE A 964 6.26 32.05 13.89
N GLY A 965 6.10 31.81 12.59
CA GLY A 965 7.15 31.27 11.73
C GLY A 965 7.54 29.81 12.01
N ARG A 966 6.85 29.10 12.93
CA ARG A 966 7.05 27.66 13.22
C ARG A 966 6.03 26.78 12.52
N PHE A 967 4.74 27.11 12.63
CA PHE A 967 3.64 26.27 12.14
C PHE A 967 3.39 26.52 10.66
N GLU A 968 4.31 26.06 9.83
CA GLU A 968 4.29 26.18 8.38
C GLU A 968 3.20 25.29 7.76
N GLU A 969 2.50 25.83 6.75
CA GLU A 969 1.57 25.04 5.92
C GLU A 969 2.28 23.83 5.30
N GLY A 970 1.62 22.68 5.24
CA GLY A 970 2.19 21.46 4.66
C GLY A 970 3.09 20.64 5.60
N GLN A 971 3.31 21.11 6.83
CA GLN A 971 4.12 20.42 7.83
C GLN A 971 3.24 19.72 8.89
N TYR A 972 3.81 18.70 9.53
CA TYR A 972 3.16 17.90 10.58
C TYR A 972 3.66 18.30 11.96
N PHE A 973 2.75 18.34 12.93
CA PHE A 973 3.03 18.61 14.33
C PHE A 973 2.15 17.73 15.20
N ASP A 974 2.58 17.37 16.40
CA ASP A 974 1.68 16.77 17.40
C ASP A 974 1.20 17.77 18.43
N THR A 975 1.84 18.93 18.54
CA THR A 975 1.48 19.98 19.51
C THR A 975 1.42 21.33 18.83
N ILE A 976 0.28 22.02 18.93
CA ILE A 976 0.02 23.29 18.24
C ILE A 976 -0.32 24.39 19.23
N SER A 977 0.41 25.49 19.15
CA SER A 977 0.18 26.73 19.90
C SER A 977 0.28 27.92 18.95
N ALA A 978 -0.76 28.13 18.16
CA ALA A 978 -0.77 29.12 17.08
C ALA A 978 -0.68 30.58 17.56
N GLU A 979 -0.28 31.47 16.65
CA GLU A 979 -0.33 32.93 16.85
C GLU A 979 -1.75 33.47 16.79
N THR A 980 -2.62 32.84 16.02
CA THR A 980 -4.04 33.14 16.01
C THR A 980 -4.76 32.25 17.01
N ASP A 981 -5.91 32.70 17.50
CA ASP A 981 -6.78 31.85 18.34
C ASP A 981 -7.36 30.67 17.57
N GLU A 982 -7.23 30.63 16.24
CA GLU A 982 -7.70 29.54 15.41
C GLU A 982 -6.58 28.98 14.53
N CYS A 983 -6.56 27.66 14.33
CA CYS A 983 -5.65 26.99 13.41
C CYS A 983 -6.38 25.80 12.78
N LYS A 984 -6.35 25.72 11.44
CA LYS A 984 -6.93 24.60 10.71
C LYS A 984 -5.90 23.51 10.46
N VAL A 985 -6.28 22.29 10.81
CA VAL A 985 -5.41 21.12 10.66
C VAL A 985 -6.19 19.96 10.06
N ARG A 986 -5.47 19.01 9.47
CA ARG A 986 -6.02 17.75 8.98
C ARG A 986 -5.36 16.57 9.67
N VAL A 987 -6.13 15.53 9.89
CA VAL A 987 -5.68 14.28 10.52
C VAL A 987 -6.30 13.13 9.74
N GLN A 988 -5.51 12.09 9.46
CA GLN A 988 -6.00 10.85 8.88
C GLN A 988 -5.58 9.68 9.76
N PHE A 989 -6.49 8.76 10.02
CA PHE A 989 -6.29 7.66 10.97
C PHE A 989 -5.91 6.37 10.24
N PHE A 990 -4.62 6.16 9.94
CA PHE A 990 -4.21 5.04 9.08
C PHE A 990 -4.18 3.68 9.80
N ASP A 991 -3.47 3.59 10.93
CA ASP A 991 -2.94 2.30 11.39
C ASP A 991 -3.56 1.78 12.68
N PHE A 992 -4.04 2.69 13.55
CA PHE A 992 -4.46 2.33 14.89
C PHE A 992 -5.92 2.69 15.13
N ALA A 993 -6.75 1.65 15.18
CA ALA A 993 -8.08 1.73 15.77
C ALA A 993 -8.00 1.71 17.31
N GLY A 994 -9.06 2.17 17.97
CA GLY A 994 -9.12 2.27 19.42
C GLY A 994 -9.11 3.71 19.91
N ARG A 995 -8.82 3.90 21.19
CA ARG A 995 -8.93 5.20 21.86
C ARG A 995 -7.67 6.02 21.72
N ILE A 996 -7.83 7.29 21.37
CA ILE A 996 -6.74 8.27 21.32
C ILE A 996 -7.11 9.49 22.18
N VAL A 997 -6.11 10.09 22.84
CA VAL A 997 -6.32 11.26 23.69
C VAL A 997 -6.05 12.55 22.91
N ILE A 998 -6.89 13.54 23.15
CA ILE A 998 -6.61 14.94 22.84
C ILE A 998 -6.68 15.77 24.11
N HIS A 999 -5.75 16.71 24.31
CA HIS A 999 -5.74 17.53 25.51
C HIS A 999 -4.99 18.86 25.35
N CYS A 1000 -5.17 19.75 26.32
CA CYS A 1000 -4.28 20.88 26.48
C CYS A 1000 -3.00 20.44 27.19
N HIS A 1001 -1.85 20.75 26.62
CA HIS A 1001 -0.55 20.37 27.17
C HIS A 1001 -0.01 21.40 28.18
N ARG A 1002 -0.91 22.15 28.82
CA ARG A 1002 -0.62 22.79 30.10
C ARG A 1002 -1.06 21.81 31.17
N PHE A 1003 -0.12 21.16 31.84
CA PHE A 1003 -0.42 20.09 32.79
C PHE A 1003 -1.51 20.45 33.80
N GLY A 1004 -1.48 21.68 34.35
CA GLY A 1004 -2.50 22.13 35.30
C GLY A 1004 -3.92 22.30 34.72
N HIS A 1005 -4.07 22.43 33.40
CA HIS A 1005 -5.37 22.42 32.72
C HIS A 1005 -5.81 20.98 32.41
N GLU A 1006 -4.87 20.15 31.97
CA GLU A 1006 -5.05 18.71 31.72
C GLU A 1006 -5.57 17.99 32.97
N ASP A 1007 -4.89 18.14 34.10
CA ASP A 1007 -5.26 17.52 35.39
C ASP A 1007 -6.61 18.03 35.92
N LYS A 1008 -7.05 19.21 35.48
CA LYS A 1008 -8.38 19.76 35.82
C LYS A 1008 -9.47 19.37 34.84
N GLY A 1009 -9.15 18.56 33.83
CA GLY A 1009 -10.11 17.90 32.95
C GLY A 1009 -10.18 18.41 31.51
N MET A 1010 -9.24 19.25 31.05
CA MET A 1010 -9.12 19.63 29.62
C MET A 1010 -8.39 18.55 28.82
N MET A 1011 -9.00 17.37 28.82
CA MET A 1011 -8.55 16.16 28.15
C MET A 1011 -9.80 15.36 27.74
N SER A 1012 -9.76 14.69 26.59
CA SER A 1012 -10.88 13.88 26.10
C SER A 1012 -10.43 12.75 25.19
N TRP A 1013 -11.25 11.70 25.15
CA TRP A 1013 -11.08 10.58 24.22
C TRP A 1013 -11.73 10.84 22.87
N ILE A 1014 -11.10 10.36 21.81
CA ILE A 1014 -11.70 10.09 20.51
C ILE A 1014 -11.61 8.58 20.28
N ASP A 1015 -12.70 7.93 19.86
CA ASP A 1015 -12.69 6.52 19.46
C ASP A 1015 -12.47 6.41 17.95
N ILE A 1016 -11.47 5.64 17.52
CA ILE A 1016 -11.26 5.25 16.12
C ILE A 1016 -11.84 3.84 15.92
N LEU A 1017 -12.79 3.69 15.01
CA LEU A 1017 -13.57 2.47 14.76
C LEU A 1017 -13.06 1.75 13.51
N GLY A 1018 -13.46 0.49 13.28
CA GLY A 1018 -13.22 -0.21 12.00
C GLY A 1018 -11.91 -1.01 11.88
N GLY A 1019 -11.09 -1.08 12.94
CA GLY A 1019 -9.92 -1.96 13.02
C GLY A 1019 -9.84 -2.71 14.36
N HIS A 1020 -9.06 -3.79 14.42
CA HIS A 1020 -8.66 -4.36 15.71
C HIS A 1020 -7.61 -3.41 16.28
N GLY A 1021 -7.89 -2.77 17.42
CA GLY A 1021 -6.86 -1.96 18.07
C GLY A 1021 -5.64 -2.84 18.31
N HIS A 1022 -4.50 -2.50 17.68
CA HIS A 1022 -3.26 -3.27 17.77
C HIS A 1022 -2.62 -3.06 19.14
N GLY A 1023 -3.19 -3.66 20.17
CA GLY A 1023 -2.60 -3.73 21.50
C GLY A 1023 -2.62 -5.17 21.96
N MET A 1024 -1.50 -5.67 22.50
CA MET A 1024 -1.56 -6.90 23.27
C MET A 1024 -2.52 -6.65 24.46
N LEU A 1025 -3.28 -7.68 24.86
CA LEU A 1025 -4.08 -7.62 26.08
C LEU A 1025 -3.18 -7.07 27.19
N GLY A 1026 -3.58 -5.97 27.81
CA GLY A 1026 -2.74 -5.30 28.79
C GLY A 1026 -2.33 -6.29 29.88
N ASP A 1027 -1.02 -6.50 30.03
CA ASP A 1027 -0.50 -7.29 31.14
C ASP A 1027 -1.00 -6.69 32.46
N LEU A 1028 -1.46 -7.55 33.37
CA LEU A 1028 -1.78 -7.15 34.73
C LEU A 1028 -0.52 -6.55 35.38
N GLN A 1029 -0.69 -5.51 36.18
CA GLN A 1029 0.39 -5.05 37.06
C GLN A 1029 0.91 -6.23 37.87
N VAL A 1030 2.23 -6.34 37.94
CA VAL A 1030 2.93 -7.43 38.62
C VAL A 1030 3.83 -6.84 39.69
N ASP A 1031 3.97 -7.57 40.80
CA ASP A 1031 4.92 -7.21 41.84
C ASP A 1031 6.33 -7.15 41.22
N CYS A 1032 7.01 -6.02 41.42
CA CYS A 1032 8.32 -5.79 40.82
C CYS A 1032 9.36 -6.85 41.18
N GLN A 1033 9.29 -7.47 42.36
CA GLN A 1033 10.21 -8.54 42.76
C GLN A 1033 10.07 -9.81 41.91
N THR A 1034 8.91 -9.98 41.26
CA THR A 1034 8.68 -11.13 40.38
C THR A 1034 9.26 -10.90 38.98
N VAL A 1035 9.44 -9.63 38.59
CA VAL A 1035 9.89 -9.21 37.26
C VAL A 1035 11.39 -8.89 37.20
N LEU A 1036 11.93 -8.29 38.27
CA LEU A 1036 13.32 -7.81 38.38
C LEU A 1036 14.31 -8.87 38.83
#